data_AF-A0A2S1XMY1-F1
#
_entry.id   AF-A0A2S1XMY1-F1
#
_cell.length_a   1.000
_cell.length_b   1.000
_cell.length_c   1.000
_cell.angle_alpha   90.00
_cell.angle_beta   90.00
_cell.angle_gamma   90.00
#
_symmetry.space_group_name_H-M   'P 1'
#
loop_
_entity.id
_entity.type
_entity.pdbx_description
1 polymer ?
#
loop_
_entity_poly.entity_id
_entity_poly.type
_entity_poly.pdbx_seq_one_letter_code
_entity_poly.pdbx_strand_id
1 'polypeptide(L)'
;MIVVAPEALPFAPPATPVEASMDAVAAAATQALGLPVAPSSQRDAAHGWTAAAVHPLQPSQSAWLRMVRGSSFGIAATGERAAIETAAMGRLFVAGEGAPALLGVPPGAVYEGERFPLPDDRLTAARRLLKQALAIAGEAKDGQPIGSDAISRRLRSVRDILLPLIEAYAGPAEAGGASLPPGPFREERRQLRGLDQDMAAAQSWDAVEAIMAGLARIIDELGEAALAAGGVHLSYGAEAACRLQLAIRFKVASDGPVPAGRLADADRVLTRLLNGGYPQLADWLCGRLRALARQAAESDPSGNSRFIVLEDGRAGARGWAVRILVNPGLPAPAWFALFRRLHNLLVMALFSLKLELYGLLYRLAGAAPADSPLAESPMTDGADEAAARGGGRGVLEYGRNGCAAVLVDVTIPRHGTLALQQQWRRFTGDVRLEDGLPRPGAAYRITSALRAVDALCRSAPPPGNAAPALISRLNGLLAGQDQATADGIAAIRARIREGVVPLSLKAIDGLGDATARRLLVVILEQFCQGYGLATDKALATAFDRWFAAAVPNYADLADLPATVSAAIKAAKDKGAWSDETTPTAGAVGFGLWVSAAMESHLEKRASFLRDRFEESSSLLTCLTSLPSPEEARNGPGVQPVIQGPWAAALQLEQALPRQGNGAASAPVDILLQDGVSGRPPDELLTAAASRIADWLAAQRSGFALVRDGGRLSIVWNEEVDLGLLRYAPVGATLAVTGSAPGGAPPSLIRGLPVAALSDTIRAVRESLAQTDDGAVRSRLAATLNALTAISLRSGAPDGADPSVTALRQGRCRHLMLSSAEQAQGSAADYPRSYYPDDAVRIVLDDNPVDAARRLGPSPTGAEERRTLDLLVVNQGSGGRSADGEPLLSPGTWTAETLAASVVAPLEASGWTARTVVLDFPFSAQMLEVFAPLCAGGGRIVMTLGDSLEPIMDRGMWGAVRPALDQGDAEAIRDAIDKRVAAMTAAAVGRLHLDDILTASDAAIHEHLASHPEGRDAVSVLRCLKPIGDVLQDPDTPLDRIDAVLRALRGRPLPRNDFAAEDQALLDAFPRSVSGMTADTLDRFRTVLRQRVESVLSDRRFRIGLDPAWLAGRPLYGSQPDALWTLLGDRWANILALDPGLSQGQAHFAVFHGETSEIRLVGMAG
;
A
#
# COMPACT_ATOMS: atom_id res chain seq x y z
N MET A 1 25.60 -13.85 -64.69
CA MET A 1 26.12 -13.15 -63.49
C MET A 1 25.71 -11.69 -63.61
N ILE A 2 24.54 -11.38 -63.05
CA ILE A 2 23.97 -10.03 -62.95
C ILE A 2 23.69 -9.86 -61.46
N VAL A 3 24.35 -8.89 -60.84
CA VAL A 3 24.15 -8.52 -59.44
C VAL A 3 22.84 -7.72 -59.37
N VAL A 4 21.84 -8.26 -58.69
CA VAL A 4 20.61 -7.54 -58.33
C VAL A 4 20.77 -7.09 -56.88
N ALA A 5 20.66 -5.79 -56.65
CA ALA A 5 20.73 -5.16 -55.34
C ALA A 5 19.57 -5.63 -54.44
N PRO A 6 19.76 -5.70 -53.10
CA PRO A 6 18.67 -6.01 -52.19
C PRO A 6 17.63 -4.89 -52.21
N GLU A 7 16.36 -5.26 -52.45
CA GLU A 7 15.20 -4.38 -52.28
C GLU A 7 15.18 -3.83 -50.85
N ALA A 8 15.10 -2.50 -50.75
CA ALA A 8 14.89 -1.79 -49.51
C ALA A 8 13.53 -2.20 -48.91
N LEU A 9 13.54 -2.58 -47.63
CA LEU A 9 12.35 -2.75 -46.80
C LEU A 9 11.46 -1.49 -46.86
N PRO A 10 10.12 -1.62 -46.85
CA PRO A 10 9.23 -0.47 -46.84
C PRO A 10 9.49 0.37 -45.60
N PHE A 11 9.77 1.66 -45.81
CA PHE A 11 10.03 2.65 -44.77
C PHE A 11 8.91 2.62 -43.71
N ALA A 12 9.27 2.27 -42.47
CA ALA A 12 8.47 2.65 -41.31
C ALA A 12 8.30 4.17 -41.32
N PRO A 13 7.13 4.72 -40.91
CA PRO A 13 6.97 6.16 -40.77
C PRO A 13 8.11 6.71 -39.89
N PRO A 14 8.66 7.90 -40.20
CA PRO A 14 9.75 8.45 -39.41
C PRO A 14 9.30 8.63 -37.97
N ALA A 15 9.98 7.95 -37.04
CA ALA A 15 9.75 8.10 -35.61
C ALA A 15 9.83 9.59 -35.23
N THR A 16 8.90 10.07 -34.43
CA THR A 16 8.99 11.43 -33.89
C THR A 16 10.26 11.55 -33.03
N PRO A 17 10.87 12.75 -32.89
CA PRO A 17 12.10 12.92 -32.10
C PRO A 17 11.98 12.46 -30.63
N VAL A 18 10.76 12.46 -30.08
CA VAL A 18 10.45 11.95 -28.73
C VAL A 18 10.47 10.42 -28.70
N GLU A 19 9.82 9.75 -29.66
CA GLU A 19 9.86 8.29 -29.81
C GLU A 19 11.29 7.80 -30.01
N ALA A 20 12.06 8.45 -30.89
CA ALA A 20 13.47 8.13 -31.10
C ALA A 20 14.30 8.19 -29.81
N SER A 21 13.99 9.14 -28.91
CA SER A 21 14.67 9.26 -27.61
C SER A 21 14.26 8.16 -26.64
N MET A 22 12.98 7.75 -26.63
CA MET A 22 12.53 6.61 -25.84
C MET A 22 13.12 5.29 -26.35
N ASP A 23 13.23 5.12 -27.66
CA ASP A 23 13.86 3.96 -28.29
C ASP A 23 15.35 3.88 -27.95
N ALA A 24 16.06 5.02 -27.92
CA ALA A 24 17.46 5.07 -27.51
C ALA A 24 17.67 4.60 -26.06
N VAL A 25 16.78 5.01 -25.14
CA VAL A 25 16.80 4.54 -23.74
C VAL A 25 16.46 3.05 -23.65
N ALA A 26 15.46 2.59 -24.40
CA ALA A 26 15.07 1.18 -24.43
C ALA A 26 16.19 0.28 -24.98
N ALA A 27 16.92 0.74 -26.01
CA ALA A 27 18.08 0.05 -26.56
C ALA A 27 19.23 -0.04 -25.53
N ALA A 28 19.55 1.05 -24.84
CA ALA A 28 20.56 1.05 -23.79
C ALA A 28 20.19 0.12 -22.62
N ALA A 29 18.91 0.14 -22.20
CA ALA A 29 18.41 -0.78 -21.18
C ALA A 29 18.47 -2.24 -21.63
N THR A 30 18.17 -2.51 -22.91
CA THR A 30 18.26 -3.84 -23.50
C THR A 30 19.69 -4.39 -23.41
N GLN A 31 20.67 -3.55 -23.72
CA GLN A 31 22.09 -3.91 -23.62
C GLN A 31 22.52 -4.17 -22.17
N ALA A 32 22.07 -3.34 -21.22
CA ALA A 32 22.44 -3.47 -19.81
C ALA A 32 21.77 -4.67 -19.10
N LEU A 33 20.54 -5.01 -19.48
CA LEU A 33 19.73 -6.05 -18.83
C LEU A 33 19.82 -7.42 -19.51
N GLY A 34 20.25 -7.45 -20.78
CA GLY A 34 20.20 -8.65 -21.63
C GLY A 34 18.77 -9.10 -21.93
N LEU A 35 17.79 -8.20 -21.88
CA LEU A 35 16.37 -8.44 -22.14
C LEU A 35 15.84 -7.39 -23.12
N PRO A 36 15.03 -7.75 -24.14
CA PRO A 36 14.55 -6.75 -25.08
C PRO A 36 13.52 -5.84 -24.40
N VAL A 37 13.80 -4.55 -24.37
CA VAL A 37 12.94 -3.51 -23.80
C VAL A 37 12.41 -2.63 -24.92
N ALA A 38 11.14 -2.24 -24.84
CA ALA A 38 10.50 -1.31 -25.76
C ALA A 38 9.68 -0.25 -25.00
N PRO A 39 9.48 0.96 -25.54
CA PRO A 39 8.55 1.94 -24.97
C PRO A 39 7.12 1.39 -24.88
N SER A 40 6.34 1.89 -23.91
CA SER A 40 4.92 1.53 -23.71
C SER A 40 4.02 2.77 -23.81
N SER A 41 2.70 2.59 -23.63
CA SER A 41 1.74 3.69 -23.59
C SER A 41 1.97 4.56 -22.34
N GLN A 42 2.07 5.89 -22.51
CA GLN A 42 2.30 6.85 -21.42
C GLN A 42 1.00 7.45 -20.86
N ARG A 43 -0.14 6.76 -21.02
CA ARG A 43 -1.42 7.22 -20.46
C ARG A 43 -1.31 7.43 -18.94
N ASP A 44 -1.90 8.51 -18.45
CA ASP A 44 -1.99 8.86 -17.02
C ASP A 44 -2.88 7.88 -16.22
N ALA A 45 -3.51 6.91 -16.89
CA ALA A 45 -4.34 5.88 -16.29
C ALA A 45 -3.54 4.61 -15.95
N ALA A 46 -3.63 4.19 -14.68
CA ALA A 46 -3.31 2.82 -14.29
C ALA A 46 -4.40 1.89 -14.85
N HIS A 47 -4.02 0.79 -15.51
CA HIS A 47 -4.95 -0.31 -15.76
C HIS A 47 -4.78 -1.31 -14.62
N GLY A 48 -5.69 -1.31 -13.64
CA GLY A 48 -5.80 -2.43 -12.72
C GLY A 48 -6.40 -2.08 -11.36
N TRP A 49 -7.70 -2.34 -11.23
CA TRP A 49 -8.49 -2.42 -9.99
C TRP A 49 -8.46 -1.18 -9.09
N THR A 50 -9.59 -0.47 -9.09
CA THR A 50 -10.09 0.45 -8.07
C THR A 50 -9.43 0.29 -6.70
N ALA A 51 -8.39 1.09 -6.44
CA ALA A 51 -8.02 1.39 -5.07
C ALA A 51 -9.25 2.00 -4.38
N ALA A 52 -9.59 1.51 -3.19
CA ALA A 52 -10.62 2.14 -2.38
C ALA A 52 -10.31 3.64 -2.25
N ALA A 53 -11.32 4.50 -2.33
CA ALA A 53 -11.14 5.92 -2.08
C ALA A 53 -10.64 6.12 -0.63
N VAL A 54 -9.32 6.17 -0.43
CA VAL A 54 -8.73 6.28 0.90
C VAL A 54 -8.55 7.75 1.25
N HIS A 55 -9.25 8.19 2.29
CA HIS A 55 -9.16 9.56 2.80
C HIS A 55 -7.83 9.81 3.55
N PRO A 56 -7.15 10.96 3.35
CA PRO A 56 -5.91 11.33 4.08
C PRO A 56 -6.04 11.39 5.62
N LEU A 57 -7.28 11.51 6.13
CA LEU A 57 -7.63 11.44 7.56
C LEU A 57 -8.27 10.09 7.98
N GLN A 58 -8.27 9.05 7.14
CA GLN A 58 -8.89 7.75 7.47
C GLN A 58 -8.42 7.15 8.81
N PRO A 59 -7.12 7.21 9.19
CA PRO A 59 -6.67 6.75 10.51
C PRO A 59 -7.30 7.51 11.69
N SER A 60 -7.99 8.62 11.42
CA SER A 60 -8.77 9.42 12.37
C SER A 60 -10.24 9.45 11.92
N GLN A 61 -10.87 8.28 11.77
CA GLN A 61 -12.22 8.12 11.21
C GLN A 61 -13.26 9.06 11.86
N SER A 62 -13.17 9.22 13.18
CA SER A 62 -14.05 10.11 13.96
C SER A 62 -13.84 11.60 13.70
N ALA A 63 -12.70 12.02 13.13
CA ALA A 63 -12.37 13.40 12.80
C ALA A 63 -12.94 13.83 11.45
N TRP A 64 -12.80 13.01 10.40
CA TRP A 64 -13.39 13.35 9.10
C TRP A 64 -14.92 13.17 9.11
N LEU A 65 -15.46 12.17 9.82
CA LEU A 65 -16.90 12.05 10.06
C LEU A 65 -17.45 13.29 10.78
N ARG A 66 -16.67 13.88 11.71
CA ARG A 66 -17.00 15.18 12.34
C ARG A 66 -16.99 16.32 11.34
N MET A 67 -16.04 16.36 10.40
CA MET A 67 -16.01 17.38 9.34
C MET A 67 -17.23 17.27 8.40
N VAL A 68 -17.60 16.04 8.01
CA VAL A 68 -18.78 15.77 7.18
C VAL A 68 -20.07 16.14 7.93
N ARG A 69 -20.26 15.63 9.16
CA ARG A 69 -21.45 15.93 9.99
C ARG A 69 -21.52 17.39 10.43
N GLY A 70 -20.37 18.06 10.57
CA GLY A 70 -20.30 19.49 10.87
C GLY A 70 -20.76 20.36 9.69
N SER A 71 -20.58 19.88 8.45
CA SER A 71 -21.03 20.61 7.25
C SER A 71 -22.55 20.68 7.08
N SER A 72 -23.29 19.79 7.75
CA SER A 72 -24.75 19.75 7.79
C SER A 72 -25.36 20.26 9.10
N PHE A 73 -24.53 20.83 9.99
CA PHE A 73 -24.98 21.32 11.28
C PHE A 73 -26.00 22.46 11.11
N GLY A 74 -27.20 22.33 11.69
CA GLY A 74 -28.29 23.29 11.59
C GLY A 74 -29.29 23.04 10.46
N ILE A 75 -29.14 21.96 9.68
CA ILE A 75 -30.03 21.63 8.55
C ILE A 75 -31.05 20.56 8.99
N ALA A 76 -32.33 20.95 9.05
CA ALA A 76 -33.40 20.08 9.55
C ALA A 76 -33.93 19.08 8.51
N ALA A 77 -33.85 19.40 7.22
CA ALA A 77 -34.35 18.54 6.15
C ALA A 77 -33.37 17.40 5.83
N THR A 78 -33.83 16.15 5.96
CA THR A 78 -33.02 14.93 5.78
C THR A 78 -32.44 14.77 4.38
N GLY A 79 -33.19 15.14 3.33
CA GLY A 79 -32.70 15.09 1.95
C GLY A 79 -31.61 16.12 1.64
N GLU A 80 -31.75 17.34 2.15
CA GLU A 80 -30.78 18.43 1.97
C GLU A 80 -29.50 18.19 2.78
N ARG A 81 -29.67 17.67 4.01
CA ARG A 81 -28.57 17.17 4.84
C ARG A 81 -27.77 16.07 4.13
N ALA A 82 -28.44 15.06 3.58
CA ALA A 82 -27.77 13.96 2.87
C ALA A 82 -27.01 14.46 1.63
N ALA A 83 -27.58 15.41 0.88
CA ALA A 83 -26.94 16.03 -0.27
C ALA A 83 -25.68 16.83 0.11
N ILE A 84 -25.72 17.59 1.20
CA ILE A 84 -24.58 18.38 1.69
C ILE A 84 -23.49 17.48 2.28
N GLU A 85 -23.85 16.44 3.03
CA GLU A 85 -22.91 15.44 3.53
C GLU A 85 -22.25 14.66 2.37
N THR A 86 -23.00 14.33 1.32
CA THR A 86 -22.49 13.67 0.11
C THR A 86 -21.57 14.61 -0.68
N ALA A 87 -21.91 15.89 -0.83
CA ALA A 87 -21.05 16.89 -1.44
C ALA A 87 -19.78 17.16 -0.61
N ALA A 88 -19.87 17.12 0.72
CA ALA A 88 -18.72 17.18 1.60
C ALA A 88 -17.81 15.95 1.43
N MET A 89 -18.38 14.75 1.35
CA MET A 89 -17.63 13.54 1.02
C MET A 89 -16.95 13.64 -0.34
N GLY A 90 -17.64 14.08 -1.40
CA GLY A 90 -17.04 14.26 -2.73
C GLY A 90 -15.87 15.25 -2.78
N ARG A 91 -15.79 16.21 -1.84
CA ARG A 91 -14.66 17.16 -1.70
C ARG A 91 -13.50 16.63 -0.87
N LEU A 92 -13.74 15.58 -0.10
CA LEU A 92 -12.82 15.00 0.88
C LEU A 92 -12.12 13.74 0.32
N PHE A 93 -12.82 12.96 -0.51
CA PHE A 93 -12.33 11.71 -1.09
C PHE A 93 -11.76 11.90 -2.50
N VAL A 94 -10.73 11.11 -2.81
CA VAL A 94 -10.22 10.97 -4.19
C VAL A 94 -10.93 9.78 -4.82
N ALA A 95 -11.66 10.02 -5.91
CA ALA A 95 -12.51 9.02 -6.52
C ALA A 95 -11.78 8.27 -7.65
N GLY A 96 -11.52 6.98 -7.44
CA GLY A 96 -11.29 5.97 -8.49
C GLY A 96 -9.97 6.03 -9.28
N GLU A 97 -9.81 5.08 -10.21
CA GLU A 97 -8.68 4.94 -11.17
C GLU A 97 -8.74 6.01 -12.28
N GLY A 98 -8.75 7.28 -11.89
CA GLY A 98 -8.70 8.42 -12.81
C GLY A 98 -7.31 9.06 -12.86
N ALA A 99 -7.06 9.85 -13.91
CA ALA A 99 -5.91 10.75 -13.95
C ALA A 99 -5.87 11.64 -12.69
N PRO A 100 -4.69 11.95 -12.14
CA PRO A 100 -4.58 12.78 -10.94
C PRO A 100 -5.32 14.12 -11.11
N ALA A 101 -6.16 14.47 -10.14
CA ALA A 101 -6.99 15.67 -10.17
C ALA A 101 -6.79 16.54 -8.93
N LEU A 102 -7.15 17.82 -9.03
CA LEU A 102 -7.06 18.75 -7.90
C LEU A 102 -8.11 18.43 -6.82
N LEU A 103 -7.65 18.35 -5.57
CA LEU A 103 -8.50 18.08 -4.43
C LEU A 103 -9.37 19.29 -4.05
N GLY A 104 -10.68 19.04 -3.96
CA GLY A 104 -11.65 20.05 -3.56
C GLY A 104 -11.85 21.18 -4.57
N VAL A 105 -11.39 20.99 -5.82
CA VAL A 105 -11.54 21.94 -6.92
C VAL A 105 -12.38 21.26 -8.01
N PRO A 106 -13.58 21.77 -8.32
CA PRO A 106 -14.39 21.23 -9.42
C PRO A 106 -13.70 21.41 -10.78
N PRO A 107 -13.93 20.53 -11.77
CA PRO A 107 -13.41 20.69 -13.13
C PRO A 107 -13.75 22.07 -13.72
N GLY A 108 -12.73 22.80 -14.17
CA GLY A 108 -12.86 24.14 -14.75
C GLY A 108 -13.16 25.28 -13.77
N ALA A 109 -13.04 25.05 -12.46
CA ALA A 109 -13.07 26.10 -11.45
C ALA A 109 -11.73 26.84 -11.38
N VAL A 110 -11.79 28.13 -11.01
CA VAL A 110 -10.59 28.94 -10.81
C VAL A 110 -9.85 28.50 -9.55
N TYR A 111 -8.57 28.20 -9.67
CA TYR A 111 -7.67 27.86 -8.56
C TYR A 111 -6.36 28.63 -8.72
N GLU A 112 -5.95 29.34 -7.67
CA GLU A 112 -4.75 30.20 -7.66
C GLU A 112 -4.65 31.17 -8.86
N GLY A 113 -5.79 31.70 -9.30
CA GLY A 113 -5.87 32.67 -10.40
C GLY A 113 -5.97 32.03 -11.80
N GLU A 114 -5.80 30.71 -11.92
CA GLU A 114 -5.95 29.98 -13.19
C GLU A 114 -7.32 29.29 -13.30
N ARG A 115 -7.99 29.43 -14.44
CA ARG A 115 -9.31 28.81 -14.71
C ARG A 115 -9.23 27.33 -15.08
N PHE A 116 -8.12 26.91 -15.71
CA PHE A 116 -7.88 25.54 -16.15
C PHE A 116 -6.43 25.18 -15.78
N PRO A 117 -6.18 24.79 -14.52
CA PRO A 117 -4.82 24.55 -14.02
C PRO A 117 -4.18 23.27 -14.57
N LEU A 118 -4.99 22.32 -15.09
CA LEU A 118 -4.51 21.05 -15.65
C LEU A 118 -4.54 21.04 -17.19
N PRO A 119 -3.58 20.36 -17.87
CA PRO A 119 -3.54 20.29 -19.33
C PRO A 119 -4.81 19.70 -19.96
N ASP A 120 -5.35 18.62 -19.39
CA ASP A 120 -6.56 17.98 -19.90
C ASP A 120 -7.81 18.86 -19.76
N ASP A 121 -7.89 19.65 -18.69
CA ASP A 121 -8.95 20.65 -18.51
C ASP A 121 -8.85 21.75 -19.57
N ARG A 122 -7.63 22.18 -19.91
CA ARG A 122 -7.36 23.15 -20.98
C ARG A 122 -7.80 22.59 -22.35
N LEU A 123 -7.38 21.38 -22.71
CA LEU A 123 -7.75 20.74 -23.97
C LEU A 123 -9.27 20.50 -24.07
N THR A 124 -9.90 20.02 -22.98
CA THR A 124 -11.35 19.80 -22.93
C THR A 124 -12.12 21.12 -23.07
N ALA A 125 -11.67 22.19 -22.41
CA ALA A 125 -12.25 23.51 -22.54
C ALA A 125 -12.12 24.07 -23.97
N ALA A 126 -10.95 23.91 -24.60
CA ALA A 126 -10.70 24.29 -25.98
C ALA A 126 -11.64 23.54 -26.94
N ARG A 127 -11.77 22.21 -26.81
CA ARG A 127 -12.71 21.39 -27.61
C ARG A 127 -14.15 21.87 -27.43
N ARG A 128 -14.57 22.16 -26.20
CA ARG A 128 -15.92 22.64 -25.92
C ARG A 128 -16.19 24.00 -26.57
N LEU A 129 -15.25 24.94 -26.48
CA LEU A 129 -15.36 26.26 -27.11
C LEU A 129 -15.41 26.16 -28.64
N LEU A 130 -14.61 25.26 -29.21
CA LEU A 130 -14.63 24.98 -30.65
C LEU A 130 -15.96 24.37 -31.10
N LYS A 131 -16.49 23.39 -30.35
CA LYS A 131 -17.82 22.80 -30.61
C LYS A 131 -18.94 23.84 -30.52
N GLN A 132 -18.86 24.78 -29.58
CA GLN A 132 -19.81 25.89 -29.48
C GLN A 132 -19.70 26.86 -30.67
N ALA A 133 -18.48 27.15 -31.13
CA ALA A 133 -18.27 27.96 -32.32
C ALA A 133 -18.86 27.27 -33.57
N LEU A 134 -18.68 25.95 -33.69
CA LEU A 134 -19.22 25.13 -34.78
C LEU A 134 -20.76 25.10 -34.78
N ALA A 135 -21.39 24.98 -33.60
CA ALA A 135 -22.85 25.02 -33.47
C ALA A 135 -23.42 26.37 -33.94
N ILE A 136 -22.79 27.47 -33.52
CA ILE A 136 -23.20 28.83 -33.93
C ILE A 136 -22.99 29.03 -35.44
N ALA A 137 -21.88 28.53 -35.99
CA ALA A 137 -21.64 28.58 -37.43
C ALA A 137 -22.66 27.75 -38.23
N GLY A 138 -23.13 26.63 -37.67
CA GLY A 138 -24.18 25.79 -38.26
C GLY A 138 -25.57 26.45 -38.27
N GLU A 139 -25.91 27.17 -37.19
CA GLU A 139 -27.18 27.90 -37.05
C GLU A 139 -27.22 29.21 -37.87
N ALA A 140 -26.05 29.82 -38.14
CA ALA A 140 -25.93 31.11 -38.83
C ALA A 140 -25.93 31.04 -40.37
N LYS A 141 -26.14 29.85 -40.97
CA LYS A 141 -26.02 29.64 -42.43
C LYS A 141 -27.04 30.43 -43.27
N ASP A 142 -28.11 30.94 -42.69
CA ASP A 142 -29.09 31.80 -43.37
C ASP A 142 -28.85 33.30 -43.12
N GLY A 143 -28.11 33.95 -44.02
CA GLY A 143 -28.11 35.41 -44.20
C GLY A 143 -27.36 36.28 -43.19
N GLN A 144 -26.59 35.70 -42.25
CA GLN A 144 -25.79 36.47 -41.28
C GLN A 144 -24.36 36.80 -41.79
N PRO A 145 -23.77 37.94 -41.35
CA PRO A 145 -22.42 38.32 -41.75
C PRO A 145 -21.37 37.30 -41.28
N ILE A 146 -20.40 37.06 -42.16
CA ILE A 146 -19.24 36.18 -41.94
C ILE A 146 -18.41 36.77 -40.79
N GLY A 147 -18.23 36.00 -39.71
CA GLY A 147 -17.47 36.43 -38.54
C GLY A 147 -18.28 37.22 -37.51
N SER A 148 -19.32 36.61 -36.92
CA SER A 148 -20.00 37.21 -35.76
C SER A 148 -19.03 37.37 -34.57
N ASP A 149 -19.16 38.46 -33.81
CA ASP A 149 -18.39 38.71 -32.57
C ASP A 149 -18.42 37.53 -31.59
N ALA A 150 -19.45 36.69 -31.66
CA ALA A 150 -19.63 35.51 -30.84
C ALA A 150 -18.73 34.33 -31.27
N ILE A 151 -18.46 34.16 -32.57
CA ILE A 151 -17.53 33.14 -33.09
C ILE A 151 -16.10 33.60 -32.86
N SER A 152 -15.76 34.83 -33.26
CA SER A 152 -14.40 35.38 -33.12
C SER A 152 -13.93 35.40 -31.65
N ARG A 153 -14.81 35.74 -30.69
CA ARG A 153 -14.47 35.66 -29.25
C ARG A 153 -14.16 34.24 -28.79
N ARG A 154 -14.89 33.23 -29.28
CA ARG A 154 -14.66 31.83 -28.90
C ARG A 154 -13.36 31.28 -29.50
N LEU A 155 -13.07 31.59 -30.76
CA LEU A 155 -11.81 31.19 -31.40
C LEU A 155 -10.59 31.85 -30.74
N ARG A 156 -10.68 33.15 -30.39
CA ARG A 156 -9.65 33.81 -29.55
C ARG A 156 -9.51 33.14 -28.19
N SER A 157 -10.62 32.77 -27.55
CA SER A 157 -10.57 32.04 -26.27
C SER A 157 -9.92 30.65 -26.40
N VAL A 158 -10.09 29.95 -27.54
CA VAL A 158 -9.38 28.70 -27.84
C VAL A 158 -7.88 28.97 -27.97
N ARG A 159 -7.48 29.98 -28.74
CA ARG A 159 -6.07 30.40 -28.86
C ARG A 159 -5.46 30.73 -27.50
N ASP A 160 -6.16 31.51 -26.68
CA ASP A 160 -5.66 31.95 -25.37
C ASP A 160 -5.49 30.78 -24.39
N ILE A 161 -6.18 29.65 -24.61
CA ILE A 161 -5.99 28.39 -23.88
C ILE A 161 -4.81 27.57 -24.45
N LEU A 162 -4.70 27.46 -25.78
CA LEU A 162 -3.74 26.58 -26.44
C LEU A 162 -2.32 27.16 -26.50
N LEU A 163 -2.17 28.49 -26.62
CA LEU A 163 -0.86 29.12 -26.76
C LEU A 163 0.04 28.91 -25.52
N PRO A 164 -0.43 29.08 -24.28
CA PRO A 164 0.37 28.75 -23.10
C PRO A 164 0.72 27.25 -23.00
N LEU A 165 -0.14 26.38 -23.52
CA LEU A 165 0.10 24.94 -23.53
C LEU A 165 1.25 24.58 -24.49
N ILE A 166 1.27 25.16 -25.69
CA ILE A 166 2.40 25.04 -26.64
C ILE A 166 3.70 25.56 -26.02
N GLU A 167 3.64 26.64 -25.27
CA GLU A 167 4.84 27.21 -24.62
C GLU A 167 5.38 26.30 -23.50
N ALA A 168 4.52 25.58 -22.78
CA ALA A 168 4.95 24.56 -21.82
C ALA A 168 5.64 23.36 -22.49
N TYR A 169 5.10 22.89 -23.64
CA TYR A 169 5.73 21.82 -24.44
C TYR A 169 7.09 22.19 -25.03
N ALA A 170 7.40 23.47 -25.16
CA ALA A 170 8.68 23.88 -25.69
C ALA A 170 9.84 23.44 -24.79
N GLY A 171 9.63 23.34 -23.46
CA GLY A 171 10.66 22.98 -22.47
C GLY A 171 11.72 24.08 -22.26
N PRO A 172 12.53 24.01 -21.20
CA PRO A 172 13.50 25.06 -20.83
C PRO A 172 14.60 25.24 -21.88
N ALA A 173 14.80 26.43 -22.44
CA ALA A 173 15.78 26.70 -23.50
C ALA A 173 17.23 26.28 -23.15
N GLU A 174 17.54 26.25 -21.84
CA GLU A 174 18.83 25.91 -21.24
C GLU A 174 19.26 24.44 -21.46
N ALA A 175 18.32 23.55 -21.83
CA ALA A 175 18.61 22.14 -22.06
C ALA A 175 19.20 21.82 -23.44
N GLY A 176 19.48 22.83 -24.27
CA GLY A 176 20.13 22.66 -25.57
C GLY A 176 21.20 23.70 -25.78
N GLY A 177 22.45 23.27 -25.99
CA GLY A 177 23.48 24.13 -26.55
C GLY A 177 23.01 24.75 -27.89
N ALA A 178 23.67 25.82 -28.32
CA ALA A 178 23.25 26.71 -29.41
C ALA A 178 23.07 26.09 -30.82
N SER A 179 23.15 24.76 -30.97
CA SER A 179 23.21 24.06 -32.27
C SER A 179 22.09 23.01 -32.52
N LEU A 180 21.03 22.97 -31.73
CA LEU A 180 19.93 21.97 -31.85
C LEU A 180 18.64 22.58 -32.45
N PRO A 181 17.73 21.75 -33.03
CA PRO A 181 16.56 22.19 -33.79
C PRO A 181 15.59 23.08 -32.99
N PRO A 182 14.80 23.94 -33.67
CA PRO A 182 13.77 24.74 -33.03
C PRO A 182 12.77 23.84 -32.28
N GLY A 183 12.24 24.33 -31.14
CA GLY A 183 11.33 23.56 -30.28
C GLY A 183 10.06 23.06 -30.99
N PRO A 184 9.34 22.11 -30.37
CA PRO A 184 8.17 21.47 -30.97
C PRO A 184 7.03 22.45 -31.26
N PHE A 185 6.08 22.05 -32.13
CA PHE A 185 4.86 22.79 -32.46
C PHE A 185 5.07 24.20 -33.06
N ARG A 186 6.15 24.39 -33.85
CA ARG A 186 6.48 25.70 -34.43
C ARG A 186 5.40 26.22 -35.37
N GLU A 187 4.82 25.35 -36.19
CA GLU A 187 3.81 25.73 -37.18
C GLU A 187 2.47 25.99 -36.50
N GLU A 188 2.10 25.18 -35.53
CA GLU A 188 0.90 25.33 -34.70
C GLU A 188 0.98 26.66 -33.92
N ARG A 189 2.16 27.01 -33.37
CA ARG A 189 2.41 28.32 -32.75
C ARG A 189 2.24 29.47 -33.73
N ARG A 190 2.71 29.31 -34.98
CA ARG A 190 2.56 30.31 -36.04
C ARG A 190 1.09 30.52 -36.39
N GLN A 191 0.34 29.43 -36.56
CA GLN A 191 -1.09 29.42 -36.86
C GLN A 191 -1.90 30.09 -35.74
N LEU A 192 -1.64 29.76 -34.47
CA LEU A 192 -2.33 30.40 -33.34
C LEU A 192 -2.06 31.91 -33.25
N ARG A 193 -0.83 32.36 -33.55
CA ARG A 193 -0.49 33.79 -33.59
C ARG A 193 -1.07 34.51 -34.80
N GLY A 194 -1.23 33.80 -35.92
CA GLY A 194 -1.86 34.29 -37.15
C GLY A 194 -3.39 34.33 -37.10
N LEU A 195 -4.03 33.70 -36.11
CA LEU A 195 -5.48 33.51 -36.06
C LEU A 195 -6.30 34.80 -36.25
N ASP A 196 -5.88 35.93 -35.66
CA ASP A 196 -6.62 37.19 -35.84
C ASP A 196 -6.55 37.71 -37.29
N GLN A 197 -5.43 37.48 -37.98
CA GLN A 197 -5.26 37.84 -39.40
C GLN A 197 -6.06 36.89 -40.29
N ASP A 198 -6.02 35.59 -40.01
CA ASP A 198 -6.77 34.57 -40.75
C ASP A 198 -8.28 34.79 -40.62
N MET A 199 -8.75 35.13 -39.42
CA MET A 199 -10.15 35.49 -39.18
C MET A 199 -10.56 36.78 -39.91
N ALA A 200 -9.67 37.79 -39.97
CA ALA A 200 -9.95 39.04 -40.68
C ALA A 200 -9.94 38.86 -42.22
N ALA A 201 -9.16 37.89 -42.71
CA ALA A 201 -9.07 37.55 -44.14
C ALA A 201 -10.15 36.55 -44.61
N ALA A 202 -10.87 35.89 -43.69
CA ALA A 202 -11.90 34.92 -44.03
C ALA A 202 -13.11 35.58 -44.69
N GLN A 203 -13.24 35.40 -46.01
CA GLN A 203 -14.35 35.94 -46.82
C GLN A 203 -15.46 34.92 -47.12
N SER A 204 -15.35 33.69 -46.63
CA SER A 204 -16.34 32.61 -46.81
C SER A 204 -16.51 31.78 -45.53
N TRP A 205 -17.68 31.14 -45.38
CA TRP A 205 -17.92 30.19 -44.29
C TRP A 205 -16.99 28.97 -44.38
N ASP A 206 -16.63 28.53 -45.59
CA ASP A 206 -15.64 27.47 -45.81
C ASP A 206 -14.27 27.84 -45.23
N ALA A 207 -13.86 29.11 -45.32
CA ALA A 207 -12.61 29.58 -44.73
C ALA A 207 -12.67 29.57 -43.19
N VAL A 208 -13.83 29.88 -42.60
CA VAL A 208 -14.05 29.79 -41.14
C VAL A 208 -14.07 28.32 -40.68
N GLU A 209 -14.71 27.42 -41.43
CA GLU A 209 -14.68 25.98 -41.18
C GLU A 209 -13.24 25.42 -41.28
N ALA A 210 -12.43 25.90 -42.24
CA ALA A 210 -11.02 25.53 -42.34
C ALA A 210 -10.18 26.02 -41.14
N ILE A 211 -10.42 27.23 -40.64
CA ILE A 211 -9.78 27.73 -39.41
C ILE A 211 -10.16 26.85 -38.21
N MET A 212 -11.44 26.48 -38.08
CA MET A 212 -11.91 25.60 -37.00
C MET A 212 -11.30 24.19 -37.11
N ALA A 213 -11.18 23.63 -38.31
CA ALA A 213 -10.52 22.36 -38.55
C ALA A 213 -9.03 22.40 -38.21
N GLY A 214 -8.35 23.51 -38.54
CA GLY A 214 -6.96 23.75 -38.14
C GLY A 214 -6.78 23.78 -36.62
N LEU A 215 -7.68 24.45 -35.90
CA LEU A 215 -7.68 24.45 -34.43
C LEU A 215 -8.01 23.08 -33.83
N ALA A 216 -8.90 22.30 -34.44
CA ALA A 216 -9.17 20.92 -34.02
C ALA A 216 -7.92 20.05 -34.16
N ARG A 217 -7.21 20.13 -35.30
CA ARG A 217 -5.93 19.44 -35.52
C ARG A 217 -4.90 19.81 -34.44
N ILE A 218 -4.74 21.09 -34.12
CA ILE A 218 -3.81 21.54 -33.08
C ILE A 218 -4.18 20.95 -31.71
N ILE A 219 -5.48 20.91 -31.37
CA ILE A 219 -5.94 20.33 -30.11
C ILE A 219 -5.61 18.83 -30.05
N ASP A 220 -5.81 18.10 -31.14
CA ASP A 220 -5.56 16.66 -31.19
C ASP A 220 -4.06 16.36 -31.14
N GLU A 221 -3.23 17.12 -31.86
CA GLU A 221 -1.76 17.01 -31.82
C GLU A 221 -1.20 17.26 -30.42
N LEU A 222 -1.71 18.28 -29.72
CA LEU A 222 -1.32 18.55 -28.33
C LEU A 222 -1.85 17.46 -27.37
N GLY A 223 -3.01 16.89 -27.65
CA GLY A 223 -3.54 15.73 -26.94
C GLY A 223 -2.64 14.50 -27.05
N GLU A 224 -2.21 14.15 -28.26
CA GLU A 224 -1.27 13.05 -28.49
C GLU A 224 0.09 13.32 -27.84
N ALA A 225 0.59 14.56 -27.91
CA ALA A 225 1.83 14.96 -27.25
C ALA A 225 1.77 14.82 -25.72
N ALA A 226 0.62 15.09 -25.11
CA ALA A 226 0.38 14.84 -23.68
C ALA A 226 0.52 13.35 -23.32
N LEU A 227 0.33 12.44 -24.26
CA LEU A 227 0.37 10.99 -24.05
C LEU A 227 1.67 10.33 -24.53
N ALA A 228 2.65 11.12 -25.00
CA ALA A 228 3.85 10.61 -25.67
C ALA A 228 5.12 10.57 -24.80
N ALA A 229 5.27 11.45 -23.81
CA ALA A 229 6.56 11.63 -23.11
C ALA A 229 6.65 11.03 -21.70
N GLY A 230 5.53 10.89 -20.98
CA GLY A 230 5.51 10.37 -19.60
C GLY A 230 4.14 10.50 -18.94
N GLY A 231 3.92 9.72 -17.87
CA GLY A 231 2.68 9.68 -17.11
C GLY A 231 2.81 10.27 -15.70
N VAL A 232 1.78 10.97 -15.24
CA VAL A 232 1.63 11.34 -13.81
C VAL A 232 0.68 10.35 -13.15
N HIS A 233 1.17 9.68 -12.10
CA HIS A 233 0.43 8.64 -11.41
C HIS A 233 0.18 9.01 -9.95
N LEU A 234 -1.04 8.79 -9.48
CA LEU A 234 -1.45 8.97 -8.10
C LEU A 234 -1.86 7.61 -7.54
N SER A 235 -1.22 7.17 -6.46
CA SER A 235 -1.58 5.93 -5.79
C SER A 235 -1.80 6.13 -4.29
N TYR A 236 -2.84 5.45 -3.79
CA TYR A 236 -3.18 5.32 -2.37
C TYR A 236 -2.89 3.91 -1.83
N GLY A 237 -2.17 3.09 -2.61
CA GLY A 237 -1.98 1.66 -2.35
C GLY A 237 -1.21 1.33 -1.06
N ALA A 238 -0.42 2.26 -0.52
CA ALA A 238 0.17 2.09 0.81
C ALA A 238 -0.76 2.68 1.87
N GLU A 239 -1.21 1.86 2.83
CA GLU A 239 -2.11 2.24 3.96
C GLU A 239 -1.68 3.51 4.73
N ALA A 240 -0.43 3.95 4.59
CA ALA A 240 0.13 5.05 5.35
C ALA A 240 0.36 6.36 4.56
N ALA A 241 0.24 6.39 3.22
CA ALA A 241 0.63 7.58 2.43
C ALA A 241 -0.19 7.80 1.15
N CYS A 242 -0.11 9.03 0.64
CA CYS A 242 -0.45 9.43 -0.73
C CYS A 242 0.86 9.49 -1.53
N ARG A 243 0.91 8.83 -2.69
CA ARG A 243 2.10 8.80 -3.56
C ARG A 243 1.77 9.40 -4.92
N LEU A 244 2.59 10.34 -5.38
CA LEU A 244 2.50 10.99 -6.69
C LEU A 244 3.81 10.76 -7.44
N GLN A 245 3.74 10.23 -8.66
CA GLN A 245 4.92 9.90 -9.45
C GLN A 245 4.85 10.51 -10.85
N LEU A 246 6.01 10.93 -11.37
CA LEU A 246 6.23 11.19 -12.79
C LEU A 246 7.15 10.09 -13.32
N ALA A 247 6.68 9.32 -14.30
CA ALA A 247 7.42 8.18 -14.83
C ALA A 247 7.27 8.02 -16.35
N ILE A 248 8.25 7.36 -16.98
CA ILE A 248 8.18 6.91 -18.39
C ILE A 248 8.02 5.40 -18.41
N ARG A 249 6.99 4.91 -19.09
CA ARG A 249 6.60 3.50 -19.15
C ARG A 249 7.30 2.78 -20.29
N PHE A 250 7.77 1.58 -19.98
CA PHE A 250 8.39 0.64 -20.89
C PHE A 250 7.75 -0.75 -20.73
N LYS A 251 8.13 -1.68 -21.59
CA LYS A 251 7.72 -3.07 -21.52
C LYS A 251 8.90 -3.96 -21.91
N VAL A 252 9.11 -5.03 -21.15
CA VAL A 252 10.03 -6.10 -21.54
C VAL A 252 9.31 -6.99 -22.55
N ALA A 253 9.84 -7.04 -23.77
CA ALA A 253 9.38 -7.95 -24.81
C ALA A 253 9.79 -9.38 -24.43
N SER A 254 8.81 -10.20 -24.06
CA SER A 254 9.00 -11.60 -23.75
C SER A 254 7.70 -12.32 -24.05
N ASP A 255 7.81 -13.53 -24.61
CA ASP A 255 6.66 -14.38 -24.95
C ASP A 255 5.93 -14.86 -23.68
N GLY A 256 6.62 -14.91 -22.53
CA GLY A 256 6.09 -15.30 -21.21
C GLY A 256 6.08 -14.16 -20.18
N PRO A 257 5.44 -14.35 -19.00
CA PRO A 257 5.54 -13.40 -17.89
C PRO A 257 6.97 -13.35 -17.32
N VAL A 258 7.51 -12.15 -17.14
CA VAL A 258 8.84 -11.92 -16.55
C VAL A 258 8.72 -11.88 -15.02
N PRO A 259 9.62 -12.56 -14.27
CA PRO A 259 9.60 -12.53 -12.81
C PRO A 259 9.65 -11.11 -12.23
N ALA A 260 8.94 -10.86 -11.14
CA ALA A 260 8.82 -9.53 -10.54
C ALA A 260 10.18 -8.90 -10.17
N GLY A 261 11.13 -9.70 -9.67
CA GLY A 261 12.49 -9.23 -9.36
C GLY A 261 13.23 -8.69 -10.57
N ARG A 262 13.14 -9.37 -11.72
CA ARG A 262 13.74 -8.94 -13.00
C ARG A 262 13.12 -7.65 -13.53
N LEU A 263 11.81 -7.48 -13.36
CA LEU A 263 11.14 -6.22 -13.72
C LEU A 263 11.57 -5.07 -12.81
N ALA A 264 11.75 -5.32 -11.51
CA ALA A 264 12.28 -4.33 -10.59
C ALA A 264 13.74 -3.94 -10.88
N ASP A 265 14.56 -4.88 -11.37
CA ASP A 265 15.89 -4.56 -11.90
C ASP A 265 15.79 -3.67 -13.15
N ALA A 266 14.87 -3.98 -14.06
CA ALA A 266 14.62 -3.17 -15.25
C ALA A 266 14.21 -1.74 -14.91
N ASP A 267 13.30 -1.55 -13.95
CA ASP A 267 12.89 -0.24 -13.43
C ASP A 267 14.11 0.56 -12.93
N ARG A 268 14.97 -0.09 -12.14
CA ARG A 268 16.18 0.54 -11.58
C ARG A 268 17.16 0.96 -12.67
N VAL A 269 17.40 0.11 -13.67
CA VAL A 269 18.29 0.41 -14.79
C VAL A 269 17.73 1.55 -15.63
N LEU A 270 16.46 1.47 -16.04
CA LEU A 270 15.78 2.50 -16.83
C LEU A 270 15.77 3.85 -16.10
N THR A 271 15.50 3.84 -14.80
CA THR A 271 15.51 5.03 -13.93
C THR A 271 16.88 5.69 -13.88
N ARG A 272 17.96 4.91 -13.77
CA ARG A 272 19.34 5.42 -13.76
C ARG A 272 19.77 5.93 -15.13
N LEU A 273 19.42 5.24 -16.22
CA LEU A 273 19.73 5.67 -17.58
C LEU A 273 19.12 7.04 -17.88
N LEU A 274 17.87 7.29 -17.45
CA LEU A 274 17.22 8.57 -17.65
C LEU A 274 17.76 9.66 -16.73
N ASN A 275 17.77 9.45 -15.41
CA ASN A 275 18.16 10.49 -14.45
C ASN A 275 19.68 10.72 -14.36
N GLY A 276 20.51 9.71 -14.69
CA GLY A 276 21.97 9.76 -14.60
C GLY A 276 22.66 9.85 -15.98
N GLY A 277 22.08 9.23 -17.01
CA GLY A 277 22.66 9.21 -18.37
C GLY A 277 22.46 10.51 -19.16
N TYR A 278 21.58 11.41 -18.71
CA TYR A 278 21.37 12.74 -19.30
C TYR A 278 21.58 13.87 -18.27
N PRO A 279 22.77 14.49 -18.21
CA PRO A 279 23.05 15.57 -17.27
C PRO A 279 22.06 16.74 -17.36
N GLN A 280 21.66 17.13 -18.58
CA GLN A 280 20.65 18.18 -18.78
C GLN A 280 19.29 17.86 -18.14
N LEU A 281 18.85 16.59 -18.15
CA LEU A 281 17.59 16.18 -17.51
C LEU A 281 17.73 16.28 -15.99
N ALA A 282 18.85 15.79 -15.45
CA ALA A 282 19.13 15.77 -14.02
C ALA A 282 19.24 17.19 -13.42
N ASP A 283 19.92 18.09 -14.12
CA ASP A 283 20.08 19.49 -13.72
C ASP A 283 18.75 20.24 -13.78
N TRP A 284 17.96 20.03 -14.83
CA TRP A 284 16.61 20.58 -14.94
C TRP A 284 15.69 20.10 -13.82
N LEU A 285 15.61 18.79 -13.55
CA LEU A 285 14.81 18.25 -12.46
C LEU A 285 15.27 18.80 -11.10
N CYS A 286 16.57 18.89 -10.86
CA CYS A 286 17.11 19.50 -9.63
C CYS A 286 16.65 20.96 -9.48
N GLY A 287 16.74 21.76 -10.55
CA GLY A 287 16.28 23.15 -10.57
C GLY A 287 14.77 23.28 -10.30
N ARG A 288 13.96 22.41 -10.89
CA ARG A 288 12.51 22.38 -10.70
C ARG A 288 12.10 21.93 -9.30
N LEU A 289 12.77 20.91 -8.74
CA LEU A 289 12.54 20.50 -7.36
C LEU A 289 12.93 21.60 -6.36
N ARG A 290 13.95 22.40 -6.67
CA ARG A 290 14.32 23.57 -5.85
C ARG A 290 13.23 24.65 -5.89
N ALA A 291 12.67 24.92 -7.06
CA ALA A 291 11.53 25.85 -7.19
C ALA A 291 10.31 25.34 -6.43
N LEU A 292 10.00 24.04 -6.57
CA LEU A 292 8.89 23.38 -5.86
C LEU A 292 9.05 23.44 -4.34
N ALA A 293 10.26 23.20 -3.82
CA ALA A 293 10.56 23.30 -2.40
C ALA A 293 10.35 24.73 -1.86
N ARG A 294 10.69 25.76 -2.65
CA ARG A 294 10.44 27.17 -2.29
C ARG A 294 8.95 27.50 -2.28
N GLN A 295 8.22 27.12 -3.33
CA GLN A 295 6.77 27.34 -3.40
C GLN A 295 6.00 26.62 -2.28
N ALA A 296 6.43 25.41 -1.92
CA ALA A 296 5.86 24.68 -0.79
C ALA A 296 6.09 25.44 0.55
N ALA A 297 7.26 26.03 0.75
CA ALA A 297 7.56 26.85 1.92
C ALA A 297 6.77 28.17 1.93
N GLU A 298 6.61 28.83 0.78
CA GLU A 298 5.80 30.06 0.63
C GLU A 298 4.31 29.80 0.90
N SER A 299 3.82 28.60 0.53
CA SER A 299 2.44 28.16 0.77
C SER A 299 2.14 27.89 2.25
N ASP A 300 3.17 27.75 3.09
CA ASP A 300 3.09 27.49 4.52
C ASP A 300 4.13 28.31 5.31
N PRO A 301 3.91 29.64 5.44
CA PRO A 301 4.85 30.52 6.12
C PRO A 301 5.01 30.19 7.62
N SER A 302 4.08 29.41 8.19
CA SER A 302 4.12 28.98 9.58
C SER A 302 5.06 27.79 9.83
N GLY A 303 5.64 27.18 8.78
CA GLY A 303 6.59 26.07 8.91
C GLY A 303 5.95 24.76 9.39
N ASN A 304 4.67 24.54 9.10
CA ASN A 304 3.94 23.32 9.43
C ASN A 304 4.12 22.19 8.39
N SER A 305 4.98 22.37 7.41
CA SER A 305 5.28 21.40 6.37
C SER A 305 6.77 21.36 6.08
N ARG A 306 7.26 20.20 5.63
CA ARG A 306 8.67 19.99 5.30
C ARG A 306 8.77 19.23 4.00
N PHE A 307 9.41 19.85 3.02
CA PHE A 307 9.83 19.21 1.78
C PHE A 307 11.22 18.61 2.00
N ILE A 308 11.41 17.32 1.66
CA ILE A 308 12.67 16.61 1.94
C ILE A 308 12.99 15.67 0.78
N VAL A 309 14.18 15.81 0.20
CA VAL A 309 14.71 14.91 -0.84
C VAL A 309 15.50 13.79 -0.17
N LEU A 310 15.02 12.55 -0.30
CA LEU A 310 15.60 11.36 0.33
C LEU A 310 16.69 10.70 -0.52
N GLU A 311 16.51 10.70 -1.84
CA GLU A 311 17.44 10.13 -2.81
C GLU A 311 17.75 11.16 -3.88
N ASP A 312 19.03 11.25 -4.25
CA ASP A 312 19.47 12.02 -5.40
C ASP A 312 19.11 11.26 -6.67
N GLY A 313 18.36 11.88 -7.58
CA GLY A 313 17.95 11.21 -8.81
C GLY A 313 19.12 10.82 -9.71
N ARG A 314 20.27 11.51 -9.63
CA ARG A 314 21.45 11.24 -10.50
C ARG A 314 22.03 9.85 -10.32
N ALA A 315 21.96 9.31 -9.11
CA ALA A 315 22.52 8.00 -8.74
C ALA A 315 21.48 7.06 -8.10
N GLY A 316 20.28 7.57 -7.81
CA GLY A 316 19.23 6.89 -7.08
C GLY A 316 18.55 5.80 -7.89
N ALA A 317 18.24 4.68 -7.21
CA ALA A 317 17.52 3.56 -7.83
C ALA A 317 16.02 3.84 -8.04
N ARG A 318 15.49 4.90 -7.41
CA ARG A 318 14.07 5.32 -7.46
C ARG A 318 13.87 6.71 -8.07
N GLY A 319 14.89 7.26 -8.71
CA GLY A 319 14.88 8.63 -9.21
C GLY A 319 14.89 9.65 -8.07
N TRP A 320 14.32 10.82 -8.30
CA TRP A 320 14.22 11.86 -7.27
C TRP A 320 13.11 11.53 -6.27
N ALA A 321 13.49 10.85 -5.18
CA ALA A 321 12.57 10.49 -4.12
C ALA A 321 12.37 11.66 -3.14
N VAL A 322 11.16 12.21 -3.10
CA VAL A 322 10.75 13.34 -2.28
C VAL A 322 9.72 12.91 -1.26
N ARG A 323 9.80 13.49 -0.06
CA ARG A 323 8.80 13.32 0.99
C ARG A 323 8.38 14.66 1.53
N ILE A 324 7.06 14.85 1.63
CA ILE A 324 6.45 16.04 2.19
C ILE A 324 5.74 15.63 3.48
N LEU A 325 6.20 16.19 4.59
CA LEU A 325 5.64 15.95 5.91
C LEU A 325 4.78 17.14 6.30
N VAL A 326 3.57 16.88 6.80
CA VAL A 326 2.68 17.91 7.37
C VAL A 326 2.59 17.69 8.88
N ASN A 327 2.77 18.75 9.66
CA ASN A 327 2.87 18.73 11.11
C ASN A 327 1.74 17.89 11.75
N PRO A 328 2.04 16.71 12.33
CA PRO A 328 1.02 15.84 12.90
C PRO A 328 0.36 16.40 14.16
N GLY A 329 0.89 17.49 14.74
CA GLY A 329 0.29 18.19 15.88
C GLY A 329 -0.84 19.15 15.49
N LEU A 330 -1.08 19.40 14.20
CA LEU A 330 -2.17 20.26 13.77
C LEU A 330 -3.54 19.60 14.00
N PRO A 331 -4.58 20.37 14.37
CA PRO A 331 -5.96 19.88 14.35
C PRO A 331 -6.33 19.36 12.96
N ALA A 332 -7.09 18.25 12.90
CA ALA A 332 -7.41 17.57 11.64
C ALA A 332 -7.93 18.49 10.50
N PRO A 333 -8.80 19.49 10.75
CA PRO A 333 -9.22 20.43 9.70
C PRO A 333 -8.08 21.31 9.17
N ALA A 334 -7.21 21.82 10.05
CA ALA A 334 -6.07 22.63 9.68
C ALA A 334 -5.01 21.80 8.93
N TRP A 335 -4.78 20.56 9.39
CA TRP A 335 -3.91 19.60 8.72
C TRP A 335 -4.41 19.31 7.31
N PHE A 336 -5.70 18.99 7.14
CA PHE A 336 -6.26 18.68 5.83
C PHE A 336 -6.23 19.86 4.87
N ALA A 337 -6.48 21.09 5.36
CA ALA A 337 -6.38 22.29 4.55
C ALA A 337 -4.97 22.55 4.01
N LEU A 338 -3.93 22.24 4.81
CA LEU A 338 -2.53 22.31 4.39
C LEU A 338 -2.17 21.17 3.43
N PHE A 339 -2.57 19.93 3.75
CA PHE A 339 -2.41 18.77 2.87
C PHE A 339 -3.00 19.03 1.48
N ARG A 340 -4.24 19.54 1.40
CA ARG A 340 -4.93 19.83 0.13
C ARG A 340 -4.15 20.84 -0.72
N ARG A 341 -3.63 21.91 -0.10
CA ARG A 341 -2.84 22.95 -0.79
C ARG A 341 -1.55 22.36 -1.37
N LEU A 342 -0.79 21.64 -0.54
CA LEU A 342 0.45 20.98 -0.97
C LEU A 342 0.20 19.93 -2.05
N HIS A 343 -0.85 19.12 -1.92
CA HIS A 343 -1.24 18.15 -2.93
C HIS A 343 -1.55 18.81 -4.27
N ASN A 344 -2.38 19.86 -4.28
CA ASN A 344 -2.74 20.56 -5.51
C ASN A 344 -1.53 21.21 -6.19
N LEU A 345 -0.66 21.84 -5.40
CA LEU A 345 0.62 22.40 -5.86
C LEU A 345 1.51 21.32 -6.52
N LEU A 346 1.56 20.11 -5.95
CA LEU A 346 2.33 19.00 -6.53
C LEU A 346 1.71 18.46 -7.82
N VAL A 347 0.39 18.28 -7.86
CA VAL A 347 -0.30 17.82 -9.08
C VAL A 347 -0.02 18.79 -10.23
N MET A 348 -0.20 20.10 -10.00
CA MET A 348 0.09 21.13 -10.99
C MET A 348 1.56 21.10 -11.43
N ALA A 349 2.50 21.00 -10.48
CA ALA A 349 3.92 20.94 -10.79
C ALA A 349 4.29 19.71 -11.62
N LEU A 350 3.81 18.51 -11.28
CA LEU A 350 4.12 17.28 -12.00
C LEU A 350 3.54 17.28 -13.42
N PHE A 351 2.33 17.82 -13.63
CA PHE A 351 1.79 18.00 -14.98
C PHE A 351 2.58 19.02 -15.79
N SER A 352 3.04 20.13 -15.18
CA SER A 352 3.94 21.08 -15.87
C SER A 352 5.26 20.40 -16.28
N LEU A 353 5.86 19.62 -15.38
CA LEU A 353 7.08 18.86 -15.67
C LEU A 353 6.89 17.85 -16.79
N LYS A 354 5.73 17.18 -16.83
CA LYS A 354 5.37 16.25 -17.90
C LYS A 354 5.35 16.94 -19.27
N LEU A 355 4.80 18.14 -19.38
CA LEU A 355 4.79 18.90 -20.64
C LEU A 355 6.20 19.33 -21.05
N GLU A 356 7.00 19.84 -20.10
CA GLU A 356 8.39 20.24 -20.34
C GLU A 356 9.28 19.06 -20.74
N LEU A 357 9.03 17.87 -20.18
CA LEU A 357 9.73 16.62 -20.49
C LEU A 357 9.59 16.27 -21.97
N TYR A 358 8.42 16.49 -22.59
CA TYR A 358 8.24 16.29 -24.03
C TYR A 358 9.23 17.14 -24.84
N GLY A 359 9.34 18.43 -24.52
CA GLY A 359 10.27 19.34 -25.19
C GLY A 359 11.74 18.95 -24.99
N LEU A 360 12.07 18.41 -23.81
CA LEU A 360 13.41 17.87 -23.53
C LEU A 360 13.72 16.65 -24.39
N LEU A 361 12.84 15.63 -24.38
CA LEU A 361 12.99 14.44 -25.21
C LEU A 361 13.04 14.79 -26.70
N TYR A 362 12.22 15.76 -27.14
CA TYR A 362 12.24 16.23 -28.53
C TYR A 362 13.61 16.77 -28.95
N ARG A 363 14.29 17.51 -28.06
CA ARG A 363 15.61 18.08 -28.33
C ARG A 363 16.77 17.09 -28.19
N LEU A 364 16.60 16.02 -27.39
CA LEU A 364 17.54 14.91 -27.37
C LEU A 364 17.56 14.19 -28.74
N ALA A 365 16.40 14.12 -29.41
CA ALA A 365 16.26 13.64 -30.78
C ALA A 365 16.94 12.27 -31.04
N GLY A 366 16.82 11.34 -30.08
CA GLY A 366 17.42 10.01 -30.16
C GLY A 366 18.87 9.92 -29.67
N ALA A 367 19.42 10.97 -29.05
CA ALA A 367 20.73 10.89 -28.40
C ALA A 367 20.75 9.79 -27.35
N ALA A 368 21.70 8.85 -27.45
CA ALA A 368 21.87 7.78 -26.48
C ALA A 368 22.23 8.34 -25.10
N PRO A 369 21.73 7.73 -24.01
CA PRO A 369 22.18 8.08 -22.66
C PRO A 369 23.68 7.79 -22.55
N ALA A 370 24.43 8.66 -21.87
CA ALA A 370 25.81 8.35 -21.56
C ALA A 370 25.87 7.09 -20.70
N ASP A 371 26.90 6.25 -20.91
CA ASP A 371 27.26 5.21 -19.96
C ASP A 371 27.56 5.92 -18.64
N SER A 372 26.56 5.96 -17.75
CA SER A 372 26.81 6.36 -16.38
C SER A 372 27.91 5.42 -15.91
N PRO A 373 29.06 5.91 -15.41
CA PRO A 373 30.04 5.03 -14.83
C PRO A 373 29.28 4.20 -13.81
N LEU A 374 29.15 2.90 -14.09
CA LEU A 374 28.96 1.92 -13.05
C LEU A 374 30.16 2.18 -12.17
N ALA A 375 30.01 3.03 -11.15
CA ALA A 375 31.01 3.11 -10.12
C ALA A 375 31.22 1.66 -9.73
N GLU A 376 32.46 1.18 -9.90
CA GLU A 376 32.90 -0.15 -9.51
C GLU A 376 32.60 -0.31 -8.02
N SER A 377 31.35 -0.61 -7.68
CA SER A 377 31.06 -1.53 -6.61
C SER A 377 31.39 -2.88 -7.22
N PRO A 378 32.30 -3.66 -6.63
CA PRO A 378 32.84 -4.84 -7.26
C PRO A 378 31.69 -5.76 -7.66
N MET A 379 31.50 -5.91 -8.97
CA MET A 379 30.78 -7.02 -9.55
C MET A 379 31.65 -8.26 -9.34
N THR A 380 31.56 -8.85 -8.16
CA THR A 380 32.05 -10.21 -7.88
C THR A 380 31.04 -10.92 -7.00
N ASP A 381 30.17 -11.72 -7.62
CA ASP A 381 29.41 -12.86 -7.06
C ASP A 381 28.88 -12.75 -5.61
N GLY A 382 28.34 -11.57 -5.29
CA GLY A 382 27.53 -11.28 -4.11
C GLY A 382 26.06 -11.15 -4.50
N ALA A 383 25.37 -12.28 -4.65
CA ALA A 383 23.93 -12.28 -4.87
C ALA A 383 23.19 -11.65 -3.68
N ASP A 384 22.47 -10.58 -4.00
CA ASP A 384 21.37 -9.95 -3.27
C ASP A 384 21.68 -9.14 -2.01
N GLU A 385 22.33 -8.00 -2.20
CA GLU A 385 22.21 -6.86 -1.27
C GLU A 385 21.49 -5.67 -1.90
N ALA A 386 20.31 -5.39 -1.33
CA ALA A 386 19.31 -4.37 -1.70
C ALA A 386 18.33 -4.68 -2.84
N ALA A 387 18.34 -5.90 -3.41
CA ALA A 387 17.36 -6.34 -4.41
C ALA A 387 15.99 -6.77 -3.82
N ALA A 388 15.86 -7.08 -2.53
CA ALA A 388 14.58 -7.47 -1.91
C ALA A 388 13.86 -6.34 -1.13
N ARG A 389 14.09 -5.07 -1.50
CA ARG A 389 13.20 -3.95 -1.12
C ARG A 389 12.47 -3.43 -2.36
N GLY A 390 11.87 -4.36 -3.09
CA GLY A 390 10.74 -4.03 -3.92
C GLY A 390 9.68 -3.44 -3.01
N GLY A 391 9.27 -2.18 -3.24
CA GLY A 391 7.85 -1.96 -3.10
C GLY A 391 7.25 -3.00 -4.02
N GLY A 392 6.55 -4.00 -3.44
CA GLY A 392 5.89 -5.02 -4.23
C GLY A 392 5.25 -4.28 -5.39
N ARG A 393 5.57 -4.71 -6.61
CA ARG A 393 4.85 -4.26 -7.79
C ARG A 393 3.42 -4.65 -7.45
N GLY A 394 2.65 -3.73 -6.86
CA GLY A 394 1.22 -3.90 -6.71
C GLY A 394 0.81 -4.33 -8.10
N VAL A 395 0.15 -5.48 -8.22
CA VAL A 395 0.04 -6.35 -9.41
C VAL A 395 -0.53 -5.64 -10.67
N LEU A 396 -0.64 -4.31 -10.66
CA LEU A 396 -1.60 -3.49 -11.36
C LEU A 396 -1.05 -2.19 -11.99
N GLU A 397 0.24 -1.85 -11.95
CA GLU A 397 0.67 -0.53 -12.49
C GLU A 397 1.04 -0.51 -13.99
N TYR A 398 1.56 -1.61 -14.59
CA TYR A 398 2.14 -1.54 -15.95
C TYR A 398 1.69 -2.61 -16.96
N GLY A 399 0.72 -3.47 -16.65
CA GLY A 399 0.33 -4.59 -17.52
C GLY A 399 1.38 -5.71 -17.60
N ARG A 400 1.10 -6.79 -18.36
CA ARG A 400 2.00 -7.96 -18.53
C ARG A 400 3.38 -7.48 -19.01
N ASN A 401 4.42 -7.73 -18.20
CA ASN A 401 5.83 -7.35 -18.40
C ASN A 401 6.15 -5.84 -18.47
N GLY A 402 5.24 -4.97 -18.01
CA GLY A 402 5.53 -3.52 -17.98
C GLY A 402 6.59 -3.12 -16.96
N CYS A 403 7.39 -2.12 -17.29
CA CYS A 403 8.38 -1.51 -16.39
C CYS A 403 8.29 0.01 -16.52
N ALA A 404 8.91 0.74 -15.60
CA ALA A 404 8.91 2.20 -15.62
C ALA A 404 10.22 2.81 -15.14
N ALA A 405 10.62 3.87 -15.81
CA ALA A 405 11.65 4.79 -15.34
C ALA A 405 11.00 5.87 -14.48
N VAL A 406 11.26 5.86 -13.18
CA VAL A 406 10.70 6.86 -12.26
C VAL A 406 11.60 8.10 -12.27
N LEU A 407 11.06 9.24 -12.70
CA LEU A 407 11.80 10.51 -12.68
C LEU A 407 11.67 11.17 -11.31
N VAL A 408 10.44 11.32 -10.82
CA VAL A 408 10.12 11.95 -9.53
C VAL A 408 9.13 11.07 -8.77
N ASP A 409 9.39 10.82 -7.50
CA ASP A 409 8.51 10.06 -6.60
C ASP A 409 8.24 10.86 -5.33
N VAL A 410 7.04 11.41 -5.19
CA VAL A 410 6.64 12.25 -4.06
C VAL A 410 5.70 11.48 -3.13
N THR A 411 6.04 11.44 -1.84
CA THR A 411 5.23 10.79 -0.81
C THR A 411 4.75 11.79 0.25
N ILE A 412 3.46 11.75 0.57
CA ILE A 412 2.83 12.52 1.66
C ILE A 412 2.19 11.55 2.65
N PRO A 413 2.76 11.35 3.85
CA PRO A 413 2.17 10.47 4.85
C PRO A 413 0.80 11.00 5.35
N ARG A 414 -0.11 10.08 5.66
CA ARG A 414 -1.48 10.39 6.13
C ARG A 414 -1.49 10.91 7.56
N HIS A 415 -2.51 11.69 7.89
CA HIS A 415 -2.71 12.21 9.23
C HIS A 415 -2.92 11.10 10.26
N GLY A 416 -2.35 11.26 11.45
CA GLY A 416 -2.50 10.33 12.56
C GLY A 416 -1.76 9.00 12.39
N THR A 417 -0.98 8.83 11.32
CA THR A 417 -0.11 7.66 11.17
C THR A 417 1.13 7.77 12.06
N LEU A 418 1.54 6.65 12.65
CA LEU A 418 2.76 6.57 13.45
C LEU A 418 4.01 6.93 12.61
N ALA A 419 4.02 6.56 11.34
CA ALA A 419 5.10 6.87 10.41
C ALA A 419 5.29 8.40 10.27
N LEU A 420 4.21 9.17 10.11
CA LEU A 420 4.30 10.63 10.04
C LEU A 420 4.87 11.23 11.33
N GLN A 421 4.42 10.77 12.50
CA GLN A 421 4.90 11.27 13.79
C GLN A 421 6.39 11.02 14.01
N GLN A 422 6.85 9.80 13.73
CA GLN A 422 8.27 9.44 13.82
C GLN A 422 9.14 10.27 12.88
N GLN A 423 8.69 10.43 11.63
CA GLN A 423 9.43 11.14 10.61
C GLN A 423 9.47 12.64 10.91
N TRP A 424 8.34 13.23 11.29
CA TRP A 424 8.27 14.63 11.71
C TRP A 424 9.26 14.91 12.84
N ARG A 425 9.31 14.07 13.87
CA ARG A 425 10.29 14.22 14.95
C ARG A 425 11.72 14.17 14.44
N ARG A 426 12.08 13.15 13.66
CA ARG A 426 13.47 12.94 13.21
C ARG A 426 13.99 14.04 12.28
N PHE A 427 13.12 14.63 11.47
CA PHE A 427 13.48 15.77 10.62
C PHE A 427 13.37 17.13 11.34
N THR A 428 12.91 17.18 12.59
CA THR A 428 12.94 18.42 13.37
C THR A 428 14.37 18.69 13.80
N GLY A 429 15.02 19.70 13.21
CA GLY A 429 16.38 20.12 13.56
C GLY A 429 17.50 19.33 12.88
N ASP A 430 17.20 18.41 11.96
CA ASP A 430 18.21 17.61 11.23
C ASP A 430 17.91 17.53 9.73
N VAL A 431 17.71 18.70 9.12
CA VAL A 431 17.58 18.89 7.67
C VAL A 431 18.69 19.84 7.24
N ARG A 432 19.42 19.46 6.18
CA ARG A 432 20.52 20.25 5.60
C ARG A 432 20.15 20.69 4.19
N LEU A 433 20.63 21.85 3.77
CA LEU A 433 20.53 22.28 2.38
C LEU A 433 21.77 21.80 1.63
N GLU A 434 21.59 20.81 0.76
CA GLU A 434 22.61 20.29 -0.16
C GLU A 434 22.17 20.66 -1.58
N ASP A 435 22.99 21.40 -2.32
CA ASP A 435 22.65 21.97 -3.63
C ASP A 435 21.33 22.76 -3.64
N GLY A 436 21.04 23.46 -2.53
CA GLY A 436 19.81 24.23 -2.35
C GLY A 436 18.55 23.37 -2.19
N LEU A 437 18.68 22.05 -2.05
CA LEU A 437 17.58 21.13 -1.73
C LEU A 437 17.65 20.68 -0.26
N PRO A 438 16.52 20.64 0.46
CA PRO A 438 16.47 20.11 1.81
C PRO A 438 16.63 18.58 1.80
N ARG A 439 17.70 18.09 2.44
CA ARG A 439 18.05 16.67 2.56
C ARG A 439 18.17 16.23 4.03
N PRO A 440 18.01 14.93 4.31
CA PRO A 440 18.26 14.39 5.65
C PRO A 440 19.69 14.68 6.11
N GLY A 441 19.84 15.21 7.33
CA GLY A 441 21.14 15.35 7.97
C GLY A 441 21.75 14.01 8.40
N ALA A 442 22.97 14.06 8.93
CA ALA A 442 23.72 12.87 9.29
C ALA A 442 23.07 12.08 10.44
N ALA A 443 22.45 12.75 11.42
CA ALA A 443 21.81 12.07 12.54
C ALA A 443 20.64 11.18 12.09
N TYR A 444 19.82 11.65 11.15
CA TYR A 444 18.73 10.92 10.53
C TYR A 444 19.26 9.71 9.76
N ARG A 445 20.32 9.88 8.96
CA ARG A 445 20.89 8.80 8.15
C ARG A 445 21.43 7.67 9.04
N ILE A 446 22.17 8.02 10.09
CA ILE A 446 22.74 7.06 11.06
C ILE A 446 21.63 6.32 11.82
N THR A 447 20.69 7.05 12.44
CA THR A 447 19.58 6.45 13.21
C THR A 447 18.66 5.59 12.34
N SER A 448 18.43 5.98 11.08
CA SER A 448 17.64 5.20 10.13
C SER A 448 18.36 3.94 9.67
N ALA A 449 19.69 3.99 9.48
CA ALA A 449 20.50 2.82 9.16
C ALA A 449 20.54 1.82 10.33
N LEU A 450 20.76 2.28 11.56
CA LEU A 450 20.72 1.44 12.75
C LEU A 450 19.35 0.76 12.92
N ARG A 451 18.25 1.49 12.71
CA ARG A 451 16.90 0.91 12.76
C ARG A 451 16.69 -0.18 11.71
N ALA A 452 17.27 -0.04 10.52
CA ALA A 452 17.18 -1.07 9.49
C ALA A 452 17.94 -2.35 9.90
N VAL A 453 19.09 -2.20 10.57
CA VAL A 453 19.85 -3.32 11.13
C VAL A 453 19.09 -3.99 12.28
N ASP A 454 18.56 -3.22 13.24
CA ASP A 454 17.79 -3.76 14.37
C ASP A 454 16.52 -4.52 13.92
N ALA A 455 15.80 -3.97 12.93
CA ALA A 455 14.63 -4.64 12.35
C ALA A 455 14.99 -5.99 11.69
N LEU A 456 16.14 -6.05 11.01
CA LEU A 456 16.65 -7.29 10.40
C LEU A 456 17.04 -8.31 11.48
N CYS A 457 17.74 -7.88 12.52
CA CYS A 457 18.16 -8.76 13.62
C CYS A 457 16.97 -9.37 14.38
N ARG A 458 15.77 -8.78 14.31
CA ARG A 458 14.57 -9.22 15.03
C ARG A 458 13.55 -9.98 14.17
N SER A 459 13.75 -10.08 12.86
CA SER A 459 12.85 -10.80 11.94
C SER A 459 13.10 -12.32 11.96
N ALA A 460 12.03 -13.13 11.93
CA ALA A 460 12.10 -14.59 11.89
C ALA A 460 11.19 -15.20 10.80
N PRO A 461 11.75 -15.88 9.76
CA PRO A 461 13.16 -15.92 9.40
C PRO A 461 13.64 -14.57 8.85
N PRO A 462 14.95 -14.24 8.96
CA PRO A 462 15.46 -12.99 8.42
C PRO A 462 15.46 -12.98 6.89
N PRO A 463 15.12 -11.85 6.26
CA PRO A 463 15.07 -11.73 4.81
C PRO A 463 16.48 -11.69 4.21
N GLY A 464 16.91 -12.81 3.63
CA GLY A 464 18.08 -12.92 2.75
C GLY A 464 19.44 -12.59 3.38
N ASN A 465 20.50 -12.72 2.58
CA ASN A 465 21.90 -12.42 2.93
C ASN A 465 22.16 -10.90 3.09
N ALA A 466 21.19 -10.09 3.55
CA ALA A 466 21.24 -8.63 3.50
C ALA A 466 21.90 -7.95 4.72
N ALA A 467 22.25 -8.73 5.75
CA ALA A 467 22.85 -8.20 6.97
C ALA A 467 24.23 -7.55 6.73
N PRO A 468 25.14 -8.16 5.96
CA PRO A 468 26.47 -7.62 5.71
C PRO A 468 26.49 -6.17 5.17
N ALA A 469 25.69 -5.83 4.15
CA ALA A 469 25.58 -4.51 3.53
C ALA A 469 24.95 -3.52 4.47
N LEU A 470 23.92 -3.90 5.21
CA LEU A 470 23.26 -2.97 6.12
C LEU A 470 24.22 -2.54 7.24
N ILE A 471 24.99 -3.49 7.77
CA ILE A 471 26.02 -3.21 8.78
C ILE A 471 27.20 -2.44 8.15
N SER A 472 27.65 -2.81 6.95
CA SER A 472 28.72 -2.09 6.24
C SER A 472 28.33 -0.66 5.88
N ARG A 473 27.07 -0.43 5.50
CA ARG A 473 26.51 0.91 5.23
C ARG A 473 26.45 1.74 6.51
N LEU A 474 26.01 1.15 7.62
CA LEU A 474 26.03 1.82 8.93
C LEU A 474 27.47 2.18 9.31
N ASN A 475 28.42 1.26 9.13
CA ASN A 475 29.84 1.51 9.36
C ASN A 475 30.36 2.67 8.50
N GLY A 476 30.03 2.71 7.21
CA GLY A 476 30.43 3.79 6.31
C GLY A 476 29.92 5.17 6.75
N LEU A 477 28.68 5.25 7.25
CA LEU A 477 28.13 6.49 7.82
C LEU A 477 28.83 6.90 9.13
N LEU A 478 29.25 5.93 9.94
CA LEU A 478 29.92 6.17 11.21
C LEU A 478 31.42 6.45 11.06
N ALA A 479 32.07 5.93 10.01
CA ALA A 479 33.49 6.09 9.73
C ALA A 479 33.82 7.44 9.07
N GLY A 480 32.81 8.15 8.55
CA GLY A 480 32.95 9.47 7.93
C GLY A 480 33.76 10.44 8.81
N GLN A 481 34.79 11.05 8.23
CA GLN A 481 35.64 12.05 8.91
C GLN A 481 35.20 13.49 8.66
N ASP A 482 34.10 13.68 7.95
CA ASP A 482 33.54 14.98 7.61
C ASP A 482 32.83 15.65 8.80
N GLN A 483 32.72 16.98 8.75
CA GLN A 483 32.06 17.77 9.79
C GLN A 483 30.57 17.40 9.94
N ALA A 484 29.89 16.96 8.87
CA ALA A 484 28.47 16.61 8.93
C ALA A 484 28.23 15.40 9.83
N THR A 485 29.08 14.38 9.70
CA THR A 485 29.06 13.19 10.56
C THR A 485 29.34 13.56 12.02
N ALA A 486 30.33 14.41 12.29
CA ALA A 486 30.66 14.88 13.64
C ALA A 486 29.50 15.68 14.28
N ASP A 487 28.93 16.63 13.55
CA ASP A 487 27.77 17.41 13.99
C ASP A 487 26.55 16.52 14.26
N GLY A 488 26.33 15.50 13.42
CA GLY A 488 25.24 14.55 13.57
C GLY A 488 25.34 13.77 14.87
N ILE A 489 26.52 13.25 15.19
CA ILE A 489 26.78 12.54 16.46
C ILE A 489 26.66 13.51 17.66
N ALA A 490 27.16 14.74 17.54
CA ALA A 490 27.01 15.75 18.59
C ALA A 490 25.53 16.11 18.84
N ALA A 491 24.73 16.24 17.77
CA ALA A 491 23.30 16.50 17.86
C ALA A 491 22.54 15.34 18.51
N ILE A 492 22.93 14.09 18.25
CA ILE A 492 22.38 12.91 18.96
C ILE A 492 22.79 12.94 20.43
N ARG A 493 24.08 13.14 20.73
CA ARG A 493 24.59 13.23 22.10
C ARG A 493 23.87 14.32 22.92
N ALA A 494 23.59 15.47 22.31
CA ALA A 494 22.88 16.58 22.95
C ALA A 494 21.43 16.24 23.34
N ARG A 495 20.82 15.18 22.78
CA ARG A 495 19.49 14.69 23.19
C ARG A 495 19.55 13.90 24.49
N ILE A 496 20.72 13.45 24.92
CA ILE A 496 20.94 12.86 26.24
C ILE A 496 21.02 14.02 27.24
N ARG A 497 20.03 14.13 28.13
CA ARG A 497 19.97 15.19 29.14
C ARG A 497 21.20 15.13 30.05
N GLU A 498 21.76 16.30 30.34
CA GLU A 498 22.92 16.44 31.23
C GLU A 498 22.66 15.79 32.60
N GLY A 499 23.63 15.02 33.08
CA GLY A 499 23.58 14.35 34.39
C GLY A 499 22.80 13.03 34.44
N VAL A 500 22.19 12.55 33.35
CA VAL A 500 21.40 11.31 33.37
C VAL A 500 22.27 10.04 33.31
N VAL A 501 23.29 10.01 32.44
CA VAL A 501 24.20 8.86 32.24
C VAL A 501 25.68 9.27 32.06
N PRO A 502 26.25 10.04 33.01
CA PRO A 502 27.62 10.56 32.86
C PRO A 502 28.71 9.49 32.84
N LEU A 503 28.56 8.37 33.56
CA LEU A 503 29.56 7.31 33.59
C LEU A 503 29.62 6.54 32.27
N SER A 504 28.45 6.27 31.69
CA SER A 504 28.30 5.58 30.41
C SER A 504 28.92 6.38 29.28
N LEU A 505 28.65 7.69 29.23
CA LEU A 505 29.28 8.58 28.25
C LEU A 505 30.80 8.60 28.40
N LYS A 506 31.31 8.66 29.64
CA LYS A 506 32.76 8.62 29.90
C LYS A 506 33.38 7.28 29.49
N ALA A 507 32.71 6.16 29.74
CA ALA A 507 33.18 4.84 29.34
C ALA A 507 33.22 4.70 27.80
N ILE A 508 32.18 5.20 27.11
CA ILE A 508 32.13 5.26 25.64
C ILE A 508 33.26 6.12 25.08
N ASP A 509 33.51 7.30 25.68
CA ASP A 509 34.58 8.21 25.24
C ASP A 509 35.98 7.58 25.35
N GLY A 510 36.16 6.62 26.26
CA GLY A 510 37.41 5.88 26.48
C GLY A 510 37.68 4.73 25.50
N LEU A 511 36.74 4.40 24.60
CA LEU A 511 36.94 3.37 23.58
C LEU A 511 37.93 3.83 22.50
N GLY A 512 38.83 2.92 22.09
CA GLY A 512 39.83 3.19 21.06
C GLY A 512 39.24 3.27 19.64
N ASP A 513 38.16 2.54 19.38
CA ASP A 513 37.50 2.50 18.07
C ASP A 513 36.47 3.63 17.91
N ALA A 514 36.62 4.43 16.84
CA ALA A 514 35.78 5.61 16.64
C ALA A 514 34.36 5.27 16.18
N THR A 515 34.14 4.21 15.40
CA THR A 515 32.82 3.84 14.89
C THR A 515 31.98 3.21 15.98
N ALA A 516 32.56 2.33 16.80
CA ALA A 516 31.95 1.78 18.01
C ALA A 516 31.58 2.87 19.01
N ARG A 517 32.50 3.82 19.29
CA ARG A 517 32.22 4.97 20.18
C ARG A 517 31.02 5.77 19.69
N ARG A 518 30.99 6.14 18.39
CA ARG A 518 29.89 6.90 17.79
C ARG A 518 28.58 6.12 17.84
N LEU A 519 28.58 4.83 17.51
CA LEU A 519 27.39 3.99 17.54
C LEU A 519 26.83 3.80 18.94
N LEU A 520 27.68 3.57 19.94
CA LEU A 520 27.25 3.40 21.33
C LEU A 520 26.63 4.68 21.92
N VAL A 521 27.04 5.87 21.46
CA VAL A 521 26.32 7.13 21.79
C VAL A 521 24.89 7.10 21.23
N VAL A 522 24.71 6.63 19.99
CA VAL A 522 23.38 6.52 19.37
C VAL A 522 22.51 5.51 20.12
N ILE A 523 23.06 4.34 20.44
CA ILE A 523 22.35 3.29 21.19
C ILE A 523 21.98 3.78 22.60
N LEU A 524 22.92 4.44 23.30
CA LEU A 524 22.67 5.00 24.64
C LEU A 524 21.57 6.07 24.61
N GLU A 525 21.51 6.90 23.58
CA GLU A 525 20.43 7.88 23.39
C GLU A 525 19.07 7.18 23.24
N GLN A 526 19.00 6.10 22.45
CA GLN A 526 17.78 5.32 22.27
C GLN A 526 17.31 4.67 23.59
N PHE A 527 18.23 4.18 24.42
CA PHE A 527 17.90 3.64 25.75
C PHE A 527 17.45 4.73 26.73
N CYS A 528 18.11 5.89 26.74
CA CYS A 528 17.71 7.01 27.59
C CYS A 528 16.26 7.44 27.30
N GLN A 529 15.87 7.45 26.03
CA GLN A 529 14.51 7.78 25.61
C GLN A 529 13.53 6.63 25.85
N GLY A 530 13.87 5.42 25.39
CA GLY A 530 12.99 4.26 25.45
C GLY A 530 12.63 3.83 26.86
N TYR A 531 13.57 3.93 27.79
CA TYR A 531 13.38 3.57 29.20
C TYR A 531 13.08 4.77 30.11
N GLY A 532 12.94 5.98 29.53
CA GLY A 532 12.55 7.18 30.29
C GLY A 532 13.55 7.58 31.37
N LEU A 533 14.84 7.32 31.20
CA LEU A 533 15.88 7.52 32.22
C LEU A 533 15.97 8.98 32.71
N ALA A 534 15.61 9.96 31.87
CA ALA A 534 15.56 11.37 32.27
C ALA A 534 14.49 11.68 33.32
N THR A 535 13.52 10.77 33.54
CA THR A 535 12.40 10.95 34.47
C THR A 535 12.47 10.04 35.71
N ASP A 536 13.33 9.01 35.68
CA ASP A 536 13.53 8.06 36.78
C ASP A 536 15.02 8.04 37.17
N LYS A 537 15.40 8.95 38.08
CA LYS A 537 16.80 9.18 38.46
C LYS A 537 17.45 7.95 39.11
N ALA A 538 16.68 7.15 39.85
CA ALA A 538 17.19 5.95 40.53
C ALA A 538 17.51 4.86 39.51
N LEU A 539 16.59 4.60 38.57
CA LEU A 539 16.84 3.70 37.45
C LEU A 539 18.01 4.18 36.60
N ALA A 540 18.06 5.48 36.27
CA ALA A 540 19.14 6.07 35.47
C ALA A 540 20.51 5.88 36.13
N THR A 541 20.62 6.10 37.44
CA THR A 541 21.89 5.92 38.18
C THR A 541 22.34 4.46 38.19
N ALA A 542 21.40 3.52 38.40
CA ALA A 542 21.72 2.10 38.40
C ALA A 542 22.11 1.61 37.00
N PHE A 543 21.35 2.03 35.98
CA PHE A 543 21.65 1.75 34.58
C PHE A 543 23.01 2.33 34.18
N ASP A 544 23.31 3.58 34.55
CA ASP A 544 24.56 4.25 34.19
C ASP A 544 25.79 3.48 34.69
N ARG A 545 25.75 3.00 35.94
CA ARG A 545 26.85 2.19 36.51
C ARG A 545 26.98 0.84 35.81
N TRP A 546 25.87 0.15 35.60
CA TRP A 546 25.86 -1.18 34.99
C TRP A 546 26.32 -1.12 33.52
N PHE A 547 25.76 -0.20 32.74
CA PHE A 547 26.12 -0.02 31.35
C PHE A 547 27.59 0.40 31.22
N ALA A 548 28.05 1.40 31.99
CA ALA A 548 29.45 1.84 31.96
C ALA A 548 30.45 0.73 32.29
N ALA A 549 30.10 -0.20 33.18
CA ALA A 549 30.95 -1.35 33.51
C ALA A 549 31.00 -2.38 32.37
N ALA A 550 29.94 -2.48 31.56
CA ALA A 550 29.85 -3.40 30.44
C ALA A 550 30.52 -2.86 29.16
N VAL A 551 30.56 -1.54 28.94
CA VAL A 551 31.10 -0.89 27.73
C VAL A 551 32.51 -1.36 27.35
N PRO A 552 33.51 -1.48 28.26
CA PRO A 552 34.86 -1.89 27.87
C PRO A 552 34.94 -3.26 27.19
N ASN A 553 33.99 -4.16 27.48
CA ASN A 553 33.95 -5.53 26.96
C ASN A 553 32.77 -5.74 25.98
N TYR A 554 32.27 -4.68 25.34
CA TYR A 554 31.04 -4.73 24.54
C TYR A 554 31.06 -5.84 23.46
N ALA A 555 32.22 -6.11 22.85
CA ALA A 555 32.35 -7.09 21.77
C ALA A 555 32.27 -8.55 22.26
N ASP A 556 32.60 -8.81 23.52
CA ASP A 556 32.66 -10.17 24.09
C ASP A 556 31.40 -10.56 24.86
N LEU A 557 30.52 -9.59 25.17
CA LEU A 557 29.34 -9.80 26.00
C LEU A 557 28.12 -10.32 25.25
N ALA A 558 28.08 -10.18 23.93
CA ALA A 558 26.88 -10.47 23.15
C ALA A 558 27.19 -10.83 21.70
N ASP A 559 26.58 -11.92 21.23
CA ASP A 559 26.59 -12.31 19.82
C ASP A 559 25.40 -11.72 19.07
N LEU A 560 25.61 -11.47 17.77
CA LEU A 560 24.51 -11.24 16.84
C LEU A 560 23.67 -12.52 16.69
N PRO A 561 22.38 -12.41 16.30
CA PRO A 561 21.54 -13.57 16.00
C PRO A 561 22.25 -14.56 15.07
N ALA A 562 22.11 -15.86 15.34
CA ALA A 562 22.86 -16.90 14.66
C ALA A 562 22.75 -16.84 13.12
N THR A 563 21.57 -16.47 12.62
CA THR A 563 21.30 -16.26 11.19
C THR A 563 22.08 -15.09 10.60
N VAL A 564 22.19 -13.97 11.32
CA VAL A 564 22.98 -12.80 10.93
C VAL A 564 24.47 -13.12 10.96
N SER A 565 24.92 -13.80 12.02
CA SER A 565 26.31 -14.25 12.16
C SER A 565 26.72 -15.22 11.04
N ALA A 566 25.82 -16.12 10.63
CA ALA A 566 26.04 -17.01 9.48
C ALA A 566 26.14 -16.24 8.15
N ALA A 567 25.29 -15.22 7.94
CA ALA A 567 25.34 -14.37 6.74
C ALA A 567 26.65 -13.56 6.66
N ILE A 568 27.10 -12.98 7.78
CA ILE A 568 28.39 -12.28 7.86
C ILE A 568 29.54 -13.24 7.55
N LYS A 569 29.52 -14.45 8.12
CA LYS A 569 30.52 -15.48 7.82
C LYS A 569 30.54 -15.82 6.33
N ALA A 570 29.38 -16.06 5.73
CA ALA A 570 29.29 -16.35 4.30
C ALA A 570 29.80 -15.19 3.41
N ALA A 571 29.53 -13.93 3.79
CA ALA A 571 30.07 -12.77 3.08
C ALA A 571 31.59 -12.65 3.25
N LYS A 572 32.12 -12.94 4.44
CA LYS A 572 33.57 -12.98 4.71
C LYS A 572 34.27 -14.06 3.89
N ASP A 573 33.70 -15.26 3.81
CA ASP A 573 34.23 -16.37 3.00
C ASP A 573 34.27 -16.02 1.50
N LYS A 574 33.39 -15.11 1.04
CA LYS A 574 33.34 -14.59 -0.34
C LYS A 574 34.16 -13.32 -0.57
N GLY A 575 34.84 -12.78 0.44
CA GLY A 575 35.60 -11.52 0.34
C GLY A 575 34.73 -10.25 0.27
N ALA A 576 33.42 -10.35 0.56
CA ALA A 576 32.47 -9.24 0.54
C ALA A 576 32.29 -8.55 1.91
N TRP A 577 33.20 -8.79 2.86
CA TRP A 577 33.18 -8.23 4.22
C TRP A 577 34.55 -7.68 4.59
N SER A 578 34.58 -6.50 5.22
CA SER A 578 35.81 -5.87 5.74
C SER A 578 35.95 -6.10 7.23
N ASP A 579 37.14 -6.44 7.72
CA ASP A 579 37.37 -6.59 9.16
C ASP A 579 37.14 -5.27 9.94
N GLU A 580 37.21 -4.11 9.27
CA GLU A 580 36.90 -2.79 9.83
C GLU A 580 35.43 -2.63 10.25
N THR A 581 34.51 -3.45 9.75
CA THR A 581 33.08 -3.40 10.13
C THR A 581 32.78 -4.21 11.40
N THR A 582 33.75 -5.00 11.89
CA THR A 582 33.60 -5.87 13.07
C THR A 582 33.23 -5.11 14.36
N PRO A 583 33.88 -3.96 14.69
CA PRO A 583 33.49 -3.16 15.87
C PRO A 583 32.04 -2.68 15.81
N THR A 584 31.58 -2.28 14.62
CA THR A 584 30.18 -1.87 14.39
C THR A 584 29.22 -3.05 14.62
N ALA A 585 29.54 -4.23 14.10
CA ALA A 585 28.75 -5.45 14.30
C ALA A 585 28.66 -5.84 15.80
N GLY A 586 29.79 -5.81 16.52
CA GLY A 586 29.83 -6.09 17.95
C GLY A 586 29.01 -5.08 18.78
N ALA A 587 29.07 -3.79 18.45
CA ALA A 587 28.28 -2.77 19.12
C ALA A 587 26.76 -2.93 18.87
N VAL A 588 26.35 -3.40 17.68
CA VAL A 588 24.94 -3.77 17.42
C VAL A 588 24.53 -4.95 18.31
N GLY A 589 25.33 -6.03 18.36
CA GLY A 589 25.07 -7.18 19.22
C GLY A 589 24.94 -6.78 20.70
N PHE A 590 25.86 -5.94 21.18
CA PHE A 590 25.82 -5.37 22.53
C PHE A 590 24.52 -4.59 22.79
N GLY A 591 24.08 -3.75 21.85
CA GLY A 591 22.81 -3.02 21.96
C GLY A 591 21.61 -3.96 22.07
N LEU A 592 21.54 -5.02 21.27
CA LEU A 592 20.46 -6.00 21.34
C LEU A 592 20.43 -6.71 22.71
N TRP A 593 21.59 -7.08 23.24
CA TRP A 593 21.72 -7.69 24.55
C TRP A 593 21.29 -6.75 25.68
N VAL A 594 21.74 -5.49 25.67
CA VAL A 594 21.31 -4.49 26.66
C VAL A 594 19.80 -4.30 26.62
N SER A 595 19.23 -4.20 25.41
CA SER A 595 17.79 -4.05 25.19
C SER A 595 17.01 -5.22 25.82
N ALA A 596 17.45 -6.46 25.59
CA ALA A 596 16.84 -7.65 26.17
C ALA A 596 16.99 -7.73 27.70
N ALA A 597 18.17 -7.38 28.23
CA ALA A 597 18.43 -7.36 29.68
C ALA A 597 17.54 -6.32 30.39
N MET A 598 17.35 -5.16 29.76
CA MET A 598 16.48 -4.11 30.28
C MET A 598 15.00 -4.46 30.23
N GLU A 599 14.52 -5.14 29.17
CA GLU A 599 13.14 -5.64 29.14
C GLU A 599 12.88 -6.64 30.28
N SER A 600 13.79 -7.61 30.49
CA SER A 600 13.68 -8.57 31.60
C SER A 600 13.70 -7.88 32.98
N HIS A 601 14.54 -6.86 33.13
CA HIS A 601 14.58 -6.03 34.34
C HIS A 601 13.27 -5.29 34.58
N LEU A 602 12.68 -4.71 33.53
CA LEU A 602 11.42 -3.99 33.62
C LEU A 602 10.24 -4.92 33.96
N GLU A 603 10.24 -6.16 33.48
CA GLU A 603 9.26 -7.17 33.89
C GLU A 603 9.36 -7.49 35.39
N LYS A 604 10.58 -7.68 35.93
CA LYS A 604 10.79 -7.92 37.36
C LYS A 604 10.38 -6.71 38.21
N ARG A 605 10.71 -5.50 37.76
CA ARG A 605 10.23 -4.25 38.38
C ARG A 605 8.70 -4.19 38.39
N ALA A 606 8.05 -4.52 37.27
CA ALA A 606 6.60 -4.53 37.14
C ALA A 606 5.95 -5.46 38.17
N SER A 607 6.44 -6.70 38.26
CA SER A 607 5.96 -7.69 39.22
C SER A 607 6.16 -7.23 40.66
N PHE A 608 7.35 -6.72 41.01
CA PHE A 608 7.62 -6.19 42.34
C PHE A 608 6.66 -5.04 42.70
N LEU A 609 6.47 -4.08 41.79
CA LEU A 609 5.56 -2.97 42.03
C LEU A 609 4.12 -3.46 42.15
N ARG A 610 3.67 -4.41 41.31
CA ARG A 610 2.32 -4.96 41.37
C ARG A 610 2.06 -5.67 42.71
N ASP A 611 2.94 -6.57 43.13
CA ASP A 611 2.79 -7.31 44.38
C ASP A 611 2.69 -6.36 45.59
N ARG A 612 3.50 -5.29 45.59
CA ARG A 612 3.50 -4.29 46.67
C ARG A 612 2.39 -3.25 46.55
N PHE A 613 1.92 -2.91 45.36
CA PHE A 613 0.81 -1.97 45.13
C PHE A 613 -0.58 -2.64 45.25
N GLU A 614 -0.73 -3.93 44.98
CA GLU A 614 -1.98 -4.67 45.21
C GLU A 614 -2.29 -4.81 46.70
N GLU A 615 -1.26 -5.03 47.55
CA GLU A 615 -1.36 -4.89 49.01
C GLU A 615 -1.74 -3.44 49.44
N SER A 616 -1.59 -2.46 48.52
CA SER A 616 -1.76 -1.02 48.73
C SER A 616 -2.94 -0.41 47.96
N SER A 617 -4.02 -1.14 47.67
CA SER A 617 -5.25 -0.57 47.08
C SER A 617 -5.73 0.72 47.79
N SER A 618 -5.41 0.86 49.08
CA SER A 618 -5.57 2.05 49.92
C SER A 618 -4.72 3.25 49.49
N LEU A 619 -3.48 3.06 49.02
CA LEU A 619 -2.61 4.13 48.51
C LEU A 619 -3.15 4.71 47.21
N LEU A 620 -3.51 3.88 46.23
CA LEU A 620 -4.09 4.36 44.96
C LEU A 620 -5.42 5.09 45.19
N THR A 621 -6.25 4.58 46.11
CA THR A 621 -7.48 5.25 46.54
C THR A 621 -7.19 6.59 47.22
N CYS A 622 -6.14 6.68 48.04
CA CYS A 622 -5.69 7.93 48.65
C CYS A 622 -5.24 8.95 47.58
N LEU A 623 -4.42 8.52 46.63
CA LEU A 623 -3.89 9.40 45.56
C LEU A 623 -4.97 9.87 44.58
N THR A 624 -5.99 9.04 44.34
CA THR A 624 -7.12 9.36 43.44
C THR A 624 -8.32 10.01 44.14
N SER A 625 -8.25 10.24 45.46
CA SER A 625 -9.22 11.00 46.26
C SER A 625 -8.71 12.39 46.65
N LEU A 626 -7.72 12.91 45.91
CA LEU A 626 -7.23 14.27 46.01
C LEU A 626 -7.96 15.15 44.98
N PRO A 627 -8.73 16.18 45.38
CA PRO A 627 -8.91 16.75 46.71
C PRO A 627 -10.06 16.08 47.50
N SER A 628 -10.16 16.38 48.80
CA SER A 628 -11.15 15.74 49.67
C SER A 628 -12.59 16.03 49.19
N PRO A 629 -13.57 15.18 49.54
CA PRO A 629 -14.98 15.47 49.27
C PRO A 629 -15.46 16.81 49.84
N GLU A 630 -14.81 17.34 50.89
CA GLU A 630 -15.09 18.66 51.47
C GLU A 630 -14.47 19.80 50.66
N GLU A 631 -13.27 19.61 50.12
CA GLU A 631 -12.59 20.57 49.23
C GLU A 631 -13.29 20.64 47.86
N ALA A 632 -13.80 19.50 47.35
CA ALA A 632 -14.60 19.41 46.14
C ALA A 632 -15.98 20.08 46.25
N ARG A 633 -16.50 20.27 47.48
CA ARG A 633 -17.75 21.00 47.74
C ARG A 633 -17.60 22.52 47.69
N ASN A 634 -16.38 23.05 47.82
CA ASN A 634 -16.12 24.48 47.97
C ASN A 634 -15.61 25.18 46.69
N GLY A 635 -15.52 24.49 45.55
CA GLY A 635 -15.16 25.06 44.24
C GLY A 635 -15.00 23.98 43.16
N PRO A 636 -14.82 24.33 41.88
CA PRO A 636 -14.62 23.34 40.81
C PRO A 636 -13.41 22.47 41.17
N GLY A 637 -13.66 21.17 41.38
CA GLY A 637 -12.70 20.24 41.96
C GLY A 637 -11.51 19.99 41.05
N VAL A 638 -10.34 19.80 41.67
CA VAL A 638 -9.19 19.16 40.99
C VAL A 638 -9.56 17.70 40.75
N GLN A 639 -9.27 17.16 39.57
CA GLN A 639 -9.56 15.78 39.23
C GLN A 639 -8.26 15.00 39.01
N PRO A 640 -7.94 13.99 39.83
CA PRO A 640 -6.80 13.12 39.60
C PRO A 640 -7.14 12.12 38.48
N VAL A 641 -6.22 11.88 37.56
CA VAL A 641 -6.39 10.95 36.44
C VAL A 641 -5.12 10.12 36.26
N ILE A 642 -5.25 8.80 36.32
CA ILE A 642 -4.15 7.87 36.01
C ILE A 642 -3.92 7.87 34.51
N GLN A 643 -2.68 8.06 34.06
CA GLN A 643 -2.31 8.10 32.64
C GLN A 643 -1.10 7.20 32.32
N GLY A 644 -0.66 7.23 31.06
CA GLY A 644 0.55 6.54 30.63
C GLY A 644 0.42 5.01 30.59
N PRO A 645 1.54 4.27 30.77
CA PRO A 645 1.55 2.82 30.65
C PRO A 645 0.65 2.10 31.68
N TRP A 646 0.51 2.65 32.89
CA TRP A 646 -0.39 2.08 33.90
C TRP A 646 -1.87 2.22 33.51
N ALA A 647 -2.26 3.34 32.89
CA ALA A 647 -3.60 3.47 32.31
C ALA A 647 -3.84 2.46 31.19
N ALA A 648 -2.84 2.23 30.32
CA ALA A 648 -2.92 1.18 29.29
C ALA A 648 -3.12 -0.21 29.89
N ALA A 649 -2.38 -0.55 30.96
CA ALA A 649 -2.54 -1.81 31.68
C ALA A 649 -3.95 -1.96 32.26
N LEU A 650 -4.49 -0.95 32.94
CA LEU A 650 -5.84 -0.98 33.52
C LEU A 650 -6.93 -1.12 32.45
N GLN A 651 -6.80 -0.42 31.31
CA GLN A 651 -7.72 -0.55 30.17
C GLN A 651 -7.68 -1.98 29.58
N LEU A 652 -6.47 -2.56 29.46
CA LEU A 652 -6.30 -3.93 28.99
C LEU A 652 -6.85 -4.96 29.98
N GLU A 653 -6.60 -4.80 31.28
CA GLU A 653 -7.13 -5.70 32.32
C GLU A 653 -8.66 -5.70 32.38
N GLN A 654 -9.28 -4.53 32.24
CA GLN A 654 -10.75 -4.41 32.24
C GLN A 654 -11.37 -5.18 31.06
N ALA A 655 -10.75 -5.13 29.89
CA ALA A 655 -11.27 -5.75 28.68
C ALA A 655 -10.79 -7.20 28.45
N LEU A 656 -9.60 -7.56 28.96
CA LEU A 656 -8.87 -8.81 28.74
C LEU A 656 -8.14 -9.27 30.02
N PRO A 657 -8.85 -9.83 31.02
CA PRO A 657 -8.32 -10.12 32.36
C PRO A 657 -7.14 -11.11 32.44
N ARG A 658 -6.81 -11.81 31.34
CA ARG A 658 -5.70 -12.80 31.26
C ARG A 658 -4.46 -12.32 30.48
N GLN A 659 -4.50 -11.13 29.86
CA GLN A 659 -3.41 -10.61 29.02
C GLN A 659 -2.81 -9.28 29.51
N GLY A 660 -3.29 -8.73 30.64
CA GLY A 660 -2.92 -7.41 31.16
C GLY A 660 -1.46 -7.23 31.61
N ASN A 661 -0.62 -8.26 31.53
CA ASN A 661 0.68 -8.26 32.20
C ASN A 661 1.75 -7.38 31.54
N GLY A 662 1.66 -7.10 30.24
CA GLY A 662 2.76 -6.48 29.48
C GLY A 662 2.91 -4.95 29.58
N ALA A 663 1.88 -4.21 30.05
CA ALA A 663 1.88 -2.74 30.03
C ALA A 663 2.26 -2.09 31.39
N ALA A 664 2.34 -2.86 32.47
CA ALA A 664 2.49 -2.36 33.85
C ALA A 664 3.95 -2.17 34.34
N SER A 665 4.92 -2.04 33.43
CA SER A 665 6.35 -1.94 33.79
C SER A 665 6.84 -0.54 34.16
N ALA A 666 5.94 0.44 34.17
CA ALA A 666 6.24 1.83 34.51
C ALA A 666 5.59 2.24 35.85
N PRO A 667 6.13 3.23 36.57
CA PRO A 667 5.48 3.81 37.73
C PRO A 667 4.08 4.34 37.39
N VAL A 668 3.19 4.36 38.39
CA VAL A 668 1.84 4.93 38.26
C VAL A 668 1.95 6.43 38.05
N ASP A 669 1.56 6.94 36.89
CA ASP A 669 1.57 8.38 36.62
C ASP A 669 0.18 8.98 36.81
N ILE A 670 0.07 9.95 37.70
CA ILE A 670 -1.19 10.60 38.10
C ILE A 670 -1.13 12.07 37.75
N LEU A 671 -2.11 12.51 36.97
CA LEU A 671 -2.28 13.89 36.56
C LEU A 671 -3.39 14.55 37.36
N LEU A 672 -3.07 15.61 38.09
CA LEU A 672 -4.03 16.46 38.79
C LEU A 672 -4.54 17.53 37.82
N GLN A 673 -5.76 17.37 37.32
CA GLN A 673 -6.41 18.29 36.39
C GLN A 673 -7.16 19.39 37.15
N ASP A 674 -6.79 20.65 36.97
CA ASP A 674 -7.52 21.76 37.59
C ASP A 674 -8.74 22.18 36.75
N GLY A 675 -9.94 22.02 37.33
CA GLY A 675 -11.21 22.46 36.74
C GLY A 675 -11.42 23.98 36.78
N VAL A 676 -10.64 24.72 37.57
CA VAL A 676 -10.57 26.19 37.53
C VAL A 676 -9.29 26.55 36.78
N SER A 677 -9.36 26.85 35.48
CA SER A 677 -8.16 27.30 34.75
C SER A 677 -7.53 28.50 35.47
N GLY A 678 -6.33 28.33 36.07
CA GLY A 678 -5.55 29.43 36.62
C GLY A 678 -4.88 29.24 37.99
N ARG A 679 -5.06 28.14 38.75
CA ARG A 679 -4.29 27.96 40.01
C ARG A 679 -2.81 27.62 39.71
N PRO A 680 -1.87 28.11 40.54
CA PRO A 680 -0.46 27.77 40.40
C PRO A 680 -0.23 26.26 40.64
N PRO A 681 0.46 25.54 39.74
CA PRO A 681 0.77 24.11 39.91
C PRO A 681 1.42 23.77 41.25
N ASP A 682 2.28 24.63 41.77
CA ASP A 682 3.02 24.42 43.02
C ASP A 682 2.13 24.40 44.27
N GLU A 683 1.01 25.14 44.27
CA GLU A 683 0.07 25.14 45.40
C GLU A 683 -0.63 23.79 45.51
N LEU A 684 -1.11 23.26 44.37
CA LEU A 684 -1.77 21.96 44.29
C LEU A 684 -0.80 20.81 44.65
N LEU A 685 0.44 20.87 44.18
CA LEU A 685 1.46 19.89 44.56
C LEU A 685 1.81 19.98 46.05
N THR A 686 1.87 21.17 46.64
CA THR A 686 2.16 21.32 48.08
C THR A 686 1.05 20.74 48.95
N ALA A 687 -0.21 21.00 48.58
CA ALA A 687 -1.38 20.43 49.27
C ALA A 687 -1.41 18.89 49.15
N ALA A 688 -1.19 18.36 47.94
CA ALA A 688 -1.09 16.91 47.72
C ALA A 688 0.06 16.29 48.53
N ALA A 689 1.22 16.96 48.59
CA ALA A 689 2.40 16.46 49.31
C ALA A 689 2.15 16.28 50.82
N SER A 690 1.54 17.28 51.47
CA SER A 690 1.22 17.18 52.91
C SER A 690 0.37 15.96 53.21
N ARG A 691 -0.67 15.75 52.41
CA ARG A 691 -1.64 14.68 52.62
C ARG A 691 -1.08 13.29 52.33
N ILE A 692 -0.24 13.17 51.31
CA ILE A 692 0.50 11.94 51.01
C ILE A 692 1.48 11.63 52.15
N ALA A 693 2.21 12.63 52.66
CA ALA A 693 3.15 12.44 53.75
C ALA A 693 2.44 11.97 55.05
N ASP A 694 1.31 12.58 55.40
CA ASP A 694 0.49 12.18 56.55
C ASP A 694 -0.01 10.73 56.41
N TRP A 695 -0.48 10.36 55.21
CA TRP A 695 -0.95 9.01 54.93
C TRP A 695 0.17 7.97 55.01
N LEU A 696 1.33 8.25 54.41
CA LEU A 696 2.50 7.37 54.43
C LEU A 696 2.98 7.12 55.87
N ALA A 697 2.98 8.17 56.71
CA ALA A 697 3.34 8.07 58.12
C ALA A 697 2.31 7.24 58.91
N ALA A 698 1.01 7.49 58.71
CA ALA A 698 -0.06 6.78 59.41
C ALA A 698 -0.09 5.27 59.10
N GLN A 699 0.19 4.90 57.86
CA GLN A 699 0.19 3.50 57.41
C GLN A 699 1.52 2.77 57.64
N ARG A 700 2.55 3.45 58.15
CA ARG A 700 3.93 2.92 58.25
C ARG A 700 4.41 2.31 56.93
N SER A 701 4.15 3.04 55.84
CA SER A 701 4.38 2.55 54.49
C SER A 701 5.88 2.35 54.19
N GLY A 702 6.19 1.36 53.35
CA GLY A 702 7.54 1.17 52.78
C GLY A 702 7.95 2.24 51.76
N PHE A 703 7.10 3.25 51.51
CA PHE A 703 7.33 4.33 50.58
C PHE A 703 7.64 5.67 51.27
N ALA A 704 8.46 6.48 50.60
CA ALA A 704 8.78 7.87 50.94
C ALA A 704 8.31 8.80 49.83
N LEU A 705 7.95 10.02 50.21
CA LEU A 705 7.61 11.10 49.28
C LEU A 705 8.84 11.96 49.00
N VAL A 706 9.14 12.16 47.73
CA VAL A 706 10.20 13.03 47.23
C VAL A 706 9.59 14.09 46.31
N ARG A 707 9.94 15.36 46.54
CA ARG A 707 9.58 16.47 45.64
C ARG A 707 10.75 16.81 44.73
N ASP A 708 10.52 16.82 43.42
CA ASP A 708 11.53 17.14 42.41
C ASP A 708 10.96 18.19 41.44
N GLY A 709 11.17 19.47 41.77
CA GLY A 709 10.59 20.58 41.02
C GLY A 709 9.05 20.53 40.97
N GLY A 710 8.49 20.59 39.77
CA GLY A 710 7.05 20.56 39.49
C GLY A 710 6.40 19.16 39.51
N ARG A 711 7.00 18.19 40.20
CA ARG A 711 6.46 16.82 40.33
C ARG A 711 6.69 16.26 41.73
N LEU A 712 5.75 15.45 42.22
CA LEU A 712 5.93 14.58 43.38
C LEU A 712 6.23 13.15 42.92
N SER A 713 7.13 12.46 43.61
CA SER A 713 7.47 11.06 43.34
C SER A 713 7.38 10.26 44.65
N ILE A 714 6.70 9.11 44.60
CA ILE A 714 6.58 8.17 45.71
C ILE A 714 7.54 7.02 45.42
N VAL A 715 8.55 6.87 46.27
CA VAL A 715 9.71 5.99 46.05
C VAL A 715 9.79 4.97 47.17
N TRP A 716 10.20 3.74 46.88
CA TRP A 716 10.46 2.75 47.93
C TRP A 716 11.61 3.20 48.85
N ASN A 717 11.54 2.91 50.14
CA ASN A 717 12.51 3.42 51.14
C ASN A 717 13.89 2.77 51.03
N GLU A 718 13.96 1.53 50.55
CA GLU A 718 15.19 0.73 50.52
C GLU A 718 15.60 0.38 49.08
N GLU A 719 16.87 0.02 48.88
CA GLU A 719 17.28 -0.56 47.60
C GLU A 719 16.84 -2.02 47.51
N VAL A 720 16.17 -2.36 46.43
CA VAL A 720 15.67 -3.71 46.15
C VAL A 720 16.41 -4.28 44.96
N ASP A 721 16.71 -5.58 45.02
CA ASP A 721 17.22 -6.31 43.86
C ASP A 721 16.06 -6.62 42.90
N LEU A 722 16.12 -6.03 41.71
CA LEU A 722 15.13 -6.19 40.66
C LEU A 722 15.70 -6.99 39.48
N GLY A 723 16.68 -7.85 39.76
CA GLY A 723 17.30 -8.75 38.80
C GLY A 723 18.63 -8.21 38.30
N LEU A 724 18.59 -7.39 37.25
CA LEU A 724 19.83 -6.84 36.66
C LEU A 724 20.40 -5.70 37.53
N LEU A 725 19.51 -4.90 38.11
CA LEU A 725 19.85 -3.67 38.80
C LEU A 725 19.29 -3.67 40.21
N ARG A 726 20.05 -3.07 41.13
CA ARG A 726 19.66 -2.80 42.52
C ARG A 726 19.51 -1.30 42.74
N TYR A 727 18.30 -0.87 43.11
CA TYR A 727 17.98 0.53 43.42
C TYR A 727 16.63 0.64 44.15
N ALA A 728 16.30 1.83 44.64
CA ALA A 728 14.99 2.14 45.21
C ALA A 728 13.99 2.52 44.10
N PRO A 729 13.02 1.67 43.73
CA PRO A 729 12.13 1.94 42.62
C PRO A 729 11.12 3.06 42.91
N VAL A 730 10.86 3.89 41.91
CA VAL A 730 9.72 4.82 41.91
C VAL A 730 8.45 4.02 41.70
N GLY A 731 7.47 4.19 42.59
CA GLY A 731 6.16 3.55 42.54
C GLY A 731 5.11 4.41 41.85
N ALA A 732 5.05 5.70 42.17
CA ALA A 732 4.08 6.62 41.56
C ALA A 732 4.64 8.04 41.39
N THR A 733 4.12 8.77 40.42
CA THR A 733 4.44 10.18 40.15
C THR A 733 3.17 11.01 40.06
N LEU A 734 3.21 12.26 40.55
CA LEU A 734 2.10 13.20 40.48
C LEU A 734 2.55 14.52 39.86
N ALA A 735 1.83 14.98 38.83
CA ALA A 735 2.02 16.27 38.18
C ALA A 735 0.68 17.02 38.04
N VAL A 736 0.72 18.32 37.79
CA VAL A 736 -0.48 19.18 37.64
C VAL A 736 -0.60 19.69 36.22
N THR A 737 -1.82 19.71 35.67
CA THR A 737 -2.15 20.36 34.40
C THR A 737 -3.47 21.13 34.47
N GLY A 738 -3.68 22.08 33.57
CA GLY A 738 -4.99 22.70 33.36
C GLY A 738 -5.95 21.74 32.62
N SER A 739 -7.25 21.80 32.93
CA SER A 739 -8.26 21.03 32.17
C SER A 739 -8.30 21.49 30.70
N ALA A 740 -8.15 20.56 29.76
CA ALA A 740 -8.25 20.85 28.33
C ALA A 740 -9.73 21.06 27.95
N PRO A 741 -10.11 22.19 27.32
CA PRO A 741 -11.49 22.44 26.93
C PRO A 741 -11.97 21.40 25.91
N GLY A 742 -13.01 20.62 26.26
CA GLY A 742 -13.61 19.60 25.40
C GLY A 742 -12.91 18.24 25.40
N GLY A 743 -12.03 17.96 26.38
CA GLY A 743 -11.44 16.63 26.59
C GLY A 743 -12.48 15.56 26.96
N ALA A 744 -12.20 14.30 26.65
CA ALA A 744 -13.05 13.19 27.09
C ALA A 744 -12.96 13.05 28.61
N PRO A 745 -14.09 12.82 29.32
CA PRO A 745 -14.03 12.55 30.75
C PRO A 745 -13.23 11.26 31.01
N PRO A 746 -12.51 11.16 32.14
CA PRO A 746 -11.78 9.95 32.47
C PRO A 746 -12.73 8.75 32.64
N SER A 747 -12.24 7.57 32.26
CA SER A 747 -12.92 6.29 32.50
C SER A 747 -12.79 5.88 33.97
N LEU A 748 -13.85 5.30 34.54
CA LEU A 748 -13.80 4.71 35.87
C LEU A 748 -13.50 3.21 35.75
N ILE A 749 -12.29 2.79 36.13
CA ILE A 749 -11.85 1.39 36.10
C ILE A 749 -11.58 0.95 37.54
N ARG A 750 -12.34 -0.04 38.04
CA ARG A 750 -12.29 -0.46 39.46
C ARG A 750 -12.45 0.71 40.45
N GLY A 751 -13.25 1.72 40.08
CA GLY A 751 -13.45 2.93 40.89
C GLY A 751 -12.30 3.96 40.81
N LEU A 752 -11.23 3.68 40.06
CA LEU A 752 -10.13 4.61 39.84
C LEU A 752 -10.38 5.47 38.59
N PRO A 753 -10.09 6.78 38.65
CA PRO A 753 -10.14 7.65 37.48
C PRO A 753 -8.94 7.40 36.57
N VAL A 754 -9.19 6.80 35.41
CA VAL A 754 -8.18 6.46 34.39
C VAL A 754 -8.42 7.30 33.14
N ALA A 755 -7.35 7.70 32.46
CA ALA A 755 -7.46 8.40 31.18
C ALA A 755 -8.38 7.62 30.22
N ALA A 756 -9.21 8.35 29.47
CA ALA A 756 -10.11 7.74 28.50
C ALA A 756 -9.34 6.83 27.52
N LEU A 757 -9.97 5.77 27.02
CA LEU A 757 -9.32 4.81 26.12
C LEU A 757 -8.68 5.50 24.90
N SER A 758 -9.38 6.48 24.31
CA SER A 758 -8.87 7.27 23.19
C SER A 758 -7.63 8.11 23.54
N ASP A 759 -7.56 8.65 24.76
CA ASP A 759 -6.39 9.39 25.23
C ASP A 759 -5.23 8.45 25.56
N THR A 760 -5.53 7.27 26.09
CA THR A 760 -4.54 6.23 26.37
C THR A 760 -3.92 5.71 25.07
N ILE A 761 -4.73 5.42 24.04
CA ILE A 761 -4.26 5.05 22.69
C ILE A 761 -3.37 6.16 22.11
N ARG A 762 -3.81 7.41 22.23
CA ARG A 762 -3.04 8.56 21.76
C ARG A 762 -1.68 8.65 22.47
N ALA A 763 -1.65 8.52 23.79
CA ALA A 763 -0.43 8.57 24.59
C ALA A 763 0.53 7.42 24.25
N VAL A 764 0.05 6.18 24.12
CA VAL A 764 0.89 5.03 23.73
C VAL A 764 1.46 5.21 22.32
N ARG A 765 0.65 5.72 21.38
CA ARG A 765 1.10 6.05 20.02
C ARG A 765 2.17 7.13 20.02
N GLU A 766 2.00 8.18 20.84
CA GLU A 766 3.00 9.25 21.02
C GLU A 766 4.31 8.68 21.60
N SER A 767 4.26 7.83 22.62
CA SER A 767 5.45 7.14 23.17
C SER A 767 6.14 6.26 22.12
N LEU A 768 5.38 5.50 21.33
CA LEU A 768 5.91 4.68 20.24
C LEU A 768 6.54 5.51 19.11
N ALA A 769 6.14 6.77 18.95
CA ALA A 769 6.76 7.72 18.02
C ALA A 769 8.07 8.33 18.57
N GLN A 770 8.22 8.36 19.90
CA GLN A 770 9.39 8.93 20.59
C GLN A 770 10.51 7.92 20.85
N THR A 771 10.26 6.62 20.71
CA THR A 771 11.27 5.58 20.96
C THR A 771 11.80 4.96 19.68
N ASP A 772 13.12 4.81 19.61
CA ASP A 772 13.83 4.16 18.50
C ASP A 772 14.44 2.79 18.88
N ASP A 773 14.51 2.43 20.17
CA ASP A 773 14.89 1.07 20.63
C ASP A 773 13.89 0.00 20.16
N GLY A 774 14.39 -1.08 19.57
CA GLY A 774 13.56 -2.13 18.98
C GLY A 774 12.62 -2.84 19.96
N ALA A 775 13.10 -3.18 21.16
CA ALA A 775 12.32 -3.97 22.11
C ALA A 775 11.18 -3.15 22.73
N VAL A 776 11.48 -1.92 23.16
CA VAL A 776 10.47 -0.99 23.68
C VAL A 776 9.42 -0.70 22.60
N ARG A 777 9.84 -0.52 21.34
CA ARG A 777 8.92 -0.34 20.22
C ARG A 777 8.00 -1.53 20.03
N SER A 778 8.53 -2.76 20.06
CA SER A 778 7.72 -3.98 19.94
C SER A 778 6.68 -4.07 21.07
N ARG A 779 7.08 -3.81 22.33
CA ARG A 779 6.16 -3.78 23.48
C ARG A 779 5.06 -2.72 23.33
N LEU A 780 5.43 -1.49 22.97
CA LEU A 780 4.49 -0.39 22.80
C LEU A 780 3.56 -0.61 21.58
N ALA A 781 4.06 -1.20 20.49
CA ALA A 781 3.25 -1.56 19.33
C ALA A 781 2.23 -2.65 19.68
N ALA A 782 2.64 -3.70 20.39
CA ALA A 782 1.73 -4.73 20.90
C ALA A 782 0.65 -4.13 21.81
N THR A 783 1.04 -3.22 22.72
CA THR A 783 0.11 -2.49 23.60
C THR A 783 -0.87 -1.63 22.79
N LEU A 784 -0.38 -0.88 21.81
CA LEU A 784 -1.20 -0.03 20.95
C LEU A 784 -2.22 -0.85 20.15
N ASN A 785 -1.79 -1.97 19.57
CA ASN A 785 -2.65 -2.87 18.81
C ASN A 785 -3.76 -3.44 19.71
N ALA A 786 -3.42 -3.89 20.92
CA ALA A 786 -4.38 -4.41 21.87
C ALA A 786 -5.41 -3.35 22.33
N LEU A 787 -4.97 -2.12 22.64
CA LEU A 787 -5.86 -1.01 22.99
C LEU A 787 -6.74 -0.58 21.81
N THR A 788 -6.19 -0.51 20.60
CA THR A 788 -6.95 -0.17 19.38
C THR A 788 -8.03 -1.21 19.13
N ALA A 789 -7.73 -2.49 19.35
CA ALA A 789 -8.73 -3.55 19.30
C ALA A 789 -9.83 -3.39 20.38
N ILE A 790 -9.52 -2.90 21.58
CA ILE A 790 -10.57 -2.53 22.56
C ILE A 790 -11.42 -1.37 22.03
N SER A 791 -10.81 -0.34 21.44
CA SER A 791 -11.54 0.83 20.95
C SER A 791 -12.47 0.52 19.79
N LEU A 792 -12.06 -0.38 18.88
CA LEU A 792 -12.92 -0.85 17.78
C LEU A 792 -14.15 -1.60 18.31
N ARG A 793 -14.01 -2.29 19.46
CA ARG A 793 -15.11 -2.95 20.17
C ARG A 793 -16.03 -1.97 20.93
N SER A 794 -15.49 -0.85 21.41
CA SER A 794 -16.19 0.14 22.25
C SER A 794 -16.99 1.18 21.46
N GLY A 795 -16.79 1.25 20.13
CA GLY A 795 -17.49 2.16 19.22
C GLY A 795 -18.74 1.58 18.57
N ALA A 796 -19.05 0.31 18.82
CA ALA A 796 -20.33 -0.29 18.46
C ALA A 796 -21.31 -0.04 19.62
N PRO A 797 -22.48 0.59 19.40
CA PRO A 797 -23.54 0.55 20.41
C PRO A 797 -23.84 -0.91 20.73
N ASP A 798 -24.13 -1.22 22.00
CA ASP A 798 -24.58 -2.52 22.50
C ASP A 798 -25.84 -3.02 21.76
N GLY A 799 -25.65 -3.50 20.53
CA GLY A 799 -26.43 -4.55 19.93
C GLY A 799 -25.47 -5.71 19.81
N ALA A 800 -25.70 -6.78 20.56
CA ALA A 800 -24.97 -8.02 20.37
C ALA A 800 -24.97 -8.34 18.88
N ASP A 801 -23.78 -8.51 18.29
CA ASP A 801 -23.63 -8.92 16.89
C ASP A 801 -24.65 -10.03 16.59
N PRO A 802 -25.62 -9.79 15.69
CA PRO A 802 -26.72 -10.72 15.47
C PRO A 802 -26.20 -12.09 15.04
N SER A 803 -25.04 -12.16 14.37
CA SER A 803 -24.36 -13.39 14.00
C SER A 803 -23.83 -14.15 15.22
N VAL A 804 -23.21 -13.45 16.18
CA VAL A 804 -22.73 -14.04 17.45
C VAL A 804 -23.91 -14.50 18.31
N THR A 805 -24.98 -13.72 18.31
CA THR A 805 -26.23 -14.05 19.02
C THR A 805 -26.89 -15.29 18.43
N ALA A 806 -27.01 -15.36 17.09
CA ALA A 806 -27.56 -16.52 16.39
C ALA A 806 -26.70 -17.77 16.61
N LEU A 807 -25.36 -17.63 16.60
CA LEU A 807 -24.42 -18.72 16.86
C LEU A 807 -24.59 -19.28 18.28
N ARG A 808 -24.65 -18.42 19.29
CA ARG A 808 -24.83 -18.86 20.68
C ARG A 808 -26.19 -19.51 20.93
N GLN A 809 -27.23 -19.01 20.26
CA GLN A 809 -28.58 -19.55 20.32
C GLN A 809 -28.79 -20.81 19.47
N GLY A 810 -27.79 -21.26 18.71
CA GLY A 810 -27.91 -22.45 17.85
C GLY A 810 -28.82 -22.25 16.63
N ARG A 811 -29.12 -21.00 16.26
CA ARG A 811 -29.97 -20.66 15.11
C ARG A 811 -29.21 -20.70 13.78
N CYS A 812 -27.89 -20.80 13.81
CA CYS A 812 -27.04 -20.83 12.63
C CYS A 812 -27.00 -22.21 11.99
N ARG A 813 -27.27 -22.28 10.67
CA ARG A 813 -27.04 -23.47 9.85
C ARG A 813 -25.75 -23.38 9.05
N HIS A 814 -25.28 -22.18 8.76
CA HIS A 814 -23.97 -21.90 8.17
C HIS A 814 -23.27 -20.81 8.96
N LEU A 815 -21.94 -20.73 8.82
CA LEU A 815 -21.10 -19.70 9.42
C LEU A 815 -19.97 -19.34 8.46
N MET A 816 -19.77 -18.04 8.23
CA MET A 816 -18.56 -17.53 7.58
C MET A 816 -17.66 -16.84 8.62
N LEU A 817 -16.42 -17.30 8.72
CA LEU A 817 -15.36 -16.66 9.50
C LEU A 817 -14.39 -15.97 8.54
N SER A 818 -14.31 -14.65 8.59
CA SER A 818 -13.41 -13.88 7.71
C SER A 818 -12.49 -12.97 8.49
N SER A 819 -11.18 -12.92 8.20
CA SER A 819 -10.34 -11.87 8.80
C SER A 819 -10.70 -10.48 8.23
N ALA A 820 -10.31 -9.41 8.94
CA ALA A 820 -10.41 -8.04 8.42
C ALA A 820 -9.56 -7.82 7.16
N GLU A 821 -8.46 -8.57 7.01
CA GLU A 821 -7.53 -8.49 5.88
C GLU A 821 -8.05 -9.16 4.59
N GLN A 822 -9.01 -10.09 4.67
CA GLN A 822 -9.63 -10.83 3.55
C GLN A 822 -8.61 -11.30 2.47
N ALA A 823 -8.00 -12.49 2.61
CA ALA A 823 -6.90 -12.94 1.72
C ALA A 823 -7.22 -12.89 0.22
N GLN A 824 -8.49 -13.02 -0.18
CA GLN A 824 -8.94 -12.99 -1.57
C GLN A 824 -9.80 -11.75 -1.91
N GLY A 825 -9.80 -10.73 -1.04
CA GLY A 825 -10.49 -9.45 -1.23
C GLY A 825 -12.02 -9.54 -1.31
N SER A 826 -12.65 -8.46 -1.79
CA SER A 826 -14.13 -8.29 -1.80
C SER A 826 -14.90 -9.29 -2.67
N ALA A 827 -14.22 -10.10 -3.49
CA ALA A 827 -14.83 -11.16 -4.29
C ALA A 827 -15.37 -12.31 -3.42
N ALA A 828 -14.74 -12.54 -2.27
CA ALA A 828 -15.16 -13.51 -1.27
C ALA A 828 -16.11 -12.93 -0.21
N ASP A 829 -16.62 -11.70 -0.41
CA ASP A 829 -17.53 -11.08 0.54
C ASP A 829 -18.83 -11.87 0.67
N TYR A 830 -19.26 -12.01 1.92
CA TYR A 830 -20.58 -12.49 2.25
C TYR A 830 -21.67 -11.61 1.59
N PRO A 831 -22.60 -12.15 0.79
CA PRO A 831 -23.47 -11.32 -0.02
C PRO A 831 -24.44 -10.47 0.80
N ARG A 832 -24.70 -9.25 0.34
CA ARG A 832 -25.69 -8.32 0.93
C ARG A 832 -27.09 -8.94 1.04
N SER A 833 -27.42 -9.92 0.20
CA SER A 833 -28.72 -10.60 0.17
C SER A 833 -29.03 -11.45 1.41
N TYR A 834 -28.03 -11.69 2.27
CA TYR A 834 -28.17 -12.41 3.54
C TYR A 834 -28.27 -11.46 4.75
N TYR A 835 -28.13 -10.14 4.57
CA TYR A 835 -28.26 -9.17 5.64
C TYR A 835 -29.71 -8.71 5.81
N PRO A 836 -30.11 -8.24 7.01
CA PRO A 836 -29.36 -8.20 8.26
C PRO A 836 -29.63 -9.39 9.20
N ASP A 837 -30.69 -10.17 8.96
CA ASP A 837 -31.23 -11.15 9.93
C ASP A 837 -30.64 -12.56 9.77
N ASP A 838 -30.19 -12.94 8.57
CA ASP A 838 -29.59 -14.24 8.24
C ASP A 838 -28.07 -14.17 8.01
N ALA A 839 -27.48 -13.00 8.31
CA ALA A 839 -26.06 -12.77 8.14
C ALA A 839 -25.34 -13.51 9.26
N VAL A 840 -24.83 -14.70 8.98
CA VAL A 840 -23.99 -15.46 9.90
C VAL A 840 -22.53 -15.32 9.49
N ARG A 841 -22.05 -14.07 9.47
CA ARG A 841 -20.65 -13.74 9.21
C ARG A 841 -20.05 -13.15 10.46
N ILE A 842 -18.99 -13.77 10.96
CA ILE A 842 -18.18 -13.22 12.04
C ILE A 842 -16.85 -12.76 11.45
N VAL A 843 -16.58 -11.46 11.57
CA VAL A 843 -15.28 -10.90 11.20
C VAL A 843 -14.30 -11.13 12.34
N LEU A 844 -13.21 -11.82 12.03
CA LEU A 844 -12.07 -12.03 12.92
C LEU A 844 -11.16 -10.79 12.83
N ASP A 845 -11.31 -9.91 13.80
CA ASP A 845 -10.45 -8.73 13.96
C ASP A 845 -9.02 -9.16 14.38
N ASP A 846 -8.06 -8.25 14.46
CA ASP A 846 -6.69 -8.54 14.96
C ASP A 846 -6.60 -8.83 16.47
N ASN A 847 -7.63 -9.49 17.02
CA ASN A 847 -7.72 -9.85 18.43
C ASN A 847 -8.22 -11.29 18.59
N PRO A 848 -7.30 -12.26 18.77
CA PRO A 848 -7.67 -13.66 18.88
C PRO A 848 -8.52 -13.95 20.11
N VAL A 849 -8.24 -13.25 21.21
CA VAL A 849 -9.02 -13.40 22.45
C VAL A 849 -10.46 -12.93 22.26
N ASP A 850 -10.68 -11.92 21.43
CA ASP A 850 -12.01 -11.47 21.12
C ASP A 850 -12.80 -12.52 20.32
N ALA A 851 -12.17 -13.13 19.31
CA ALA A 851 -12.79 -14.23 18.59
C ALA A 851 -13.06 -15.41 19.51
N ALA A 852 -12.11 -15.77 20.38
CA ALA A 852 -12.27 -16.86 21.34
C ALA A 852 -13.46 -16.61 22.28
N ARG A 853 -13.69 -15.34 22.66
CA ARG A 853 -14.85 -14.93 23.46
C ARG A 853 -16.14 -14.93 22.65
N ARG A 854 -16.14 -14.44 21.41
CA ARG A 854 -17.32 -14.42 20.53
C ARG A 854 -17.78 -15.85 20.20
N LEU A 855 -16.83 -16.75 19.92
CA LEU A 855 -17.02 -18.15 19.51
C LEU A 855 -17.07 -19.15 20.68
N GLY A 856 -16.65 -18.74 21.87
CA GLY A 856 -16.60 -19.57 23.08
C GLY A 856 -17.97 -19.87 23.70
N PRO A 857 -17.98 -20.67 24.78
CA PRO A 857 -19.16 -21.38 25.26
C PRO A 857 -20.34 -20.46 25.56
N SER A 858 -21.52 -20.83 25.06
CA SER A 858 -22.79 -20.17 25.38
C SER A 858 -23.14 -20.39 26.87
N PRO A 859 -23.61 -19.37 27.60
CA PRO A 859 -24.03 -19.52 29.00
C PRO A 859 -25.26 -20.42 29.20
N THR A 860 -25.93 -20.87 28.13
CA THR A 860 -27.18 -21.65 28.17
C THR A 860 -27.00 -23.17 28.31
N GLY A 861 -25.79 -23.67 28.60
CA GLY A 861 -25.56 -25.07 28.94
C GLY A 861 -25.13 -25.96 27.77
N ALA A 862 -24.21 -26.86 28.08
CA ALA A 862 -23.80 -27.99 27.25
C ALA A 862 -24.93 -29.03 27.21
N GLU A 863 -25.24 -29.59 26.03
CA GLU A 863 -25.49 -31.04 25.83
C GLU A 863 -25.95 -31.45 24.41
N GLU A 864 -26.47 -30.56 23.55
CA GLU A 864 -26.75 -30.93 22.15
C GLU A 864 -25.58 -30.60 21.23
N ARG A 865 -24.96 -31.62 20.62
CA ARG A 865 -24.03 -31.44 19.49
C ARG A 865 -24.76 -30.69 18.36
N ARG A 866 -24.28 -29.51 18.02
CA ARG A 866 -24.82 -28.68 16.94
C ARG A 866 -23.97 -28.87 15.70
N THR A 867 -24.61 -29.06 14.56
CA THR A 867 -23.90 -29.32 13.30
C THR A 867 -24.29 -28.25 12.28
N LEU A 868 -23.31 -27.50 11.80
CA LEU A 868 -23.44 -26.60 10.67
C LEU A 868 -23.50 -27.43 9.37
N ASP A 869 -24.36 -27.03 8.44
CA ASP A 869 -24.35 -27.56 7.08
C ASP A 869 -23.12 -27.05 6.30
N LEU A 870 -22.68 -25.82 6.59
CA LEU A 870 -21.52 -25.19 5.95
C LEU A 870 -20.74 -24.24 6.89
N LEU A 871 -19.45 -24.49 7.07
CA LEU A 871 -18.49 -23.57 7.69
C LEU A 871 -17.51 -23.07 6.63
N VAL A 872 -17.46 -21.76 6.40
CA VAL A 872 -16.49 -21.14 5.46
C VAL A 872 -15.49 -20.34 6.26
N VAL A 873 -14.21 -20.58 6.03
CA VAL A 873 -13.10 -19.89 6.67
C VAL A 873 -12.30 -19.18 5.59
N ASN A 874 -12.25 -17.85 5.66
CA ASN A 874 -11.46 -17.01 4.75
C ASN A 874 -10.59 -16.08 5.59
N GLN A 875 -9.40 -16.55 5.93
CA GLN A 875 -8.45 -15.80 6.74
C GLN A 875 -7.43 -15.09 5.87
N GLY A 876 -6.85 -14.01 6.39
CA GLY A 876 -5.64 -13.41 5.85
C GLY A 876 -4.51 -14.45 5.82
N SER A 877 -3.46 -14.18 5.05
CA SER A 877 -2.31 -15.05 4.80
C SER A 877 -1.43 -15.36 6.04
N GLY A 878 -1.95 -15.15 7.26
CA GLY A 878 -1.31 -15.56 8.51
C GLY A 878 -0.01 -14.82 8.80
N GLY A 879 0.08 -13.55 8.40
CA GLY A 879 1.35 -12.85 8.46
C GLY A 879 2.24 -13.09 7.27
N ARG A 880 1.69 -13.31 6.08
CA ARG A 880 2.44 -13.31 4.83
C ARG A 880 1.84 -12.30 3.86
N SER A 881 2.62 -11.68 2.99
CA SER A 881 2.09 -10.81 1.94
C SER A 881 1.41 -11.64 0.85
N ALA A 882 0.73 -10.98 -0.10
CA ALA A 882 0.17 -11.62 -1.30
C ALA A 882 1.24 -12.35 -2.16
N ASP A 883 2.52 -12.13 -1.86
CA ASP A 883 3.68 -12.75 -2.52
C ASP A 883 4.29 -13.90 -1.70
N GLY A 884 3.62 -14.40 -0.65
CA GLY A 884 4.05 -15.56 0.15
C GLY A 884 5.12 -15.30 1.22
N GLU A 885 5.67 -14.08 1.27
CA GLU A 885 6.70 -13.63 2.22
C GLU A 885 6.13 -13.28 3.61
N PRO A 886 6.80 -13.62 4.74
CA PRO A 886 6.38 -13.20 6.07
C PRO A 886 6.28 -11.67 6.21
N LEU A 887 5.12 -11.17 6.60
CA LEU A 887 4.92 -9.80 7.07
C LEU A 887 5.85 -9.55 8.26
N LEU A 888 6.41 -8.33 8.33
CA LEU A 888 7.37 -7.88 9.36
C LEU A 888 6.85 -8.02 10.81
N SER A 889 5.56 -8.30 10.96
CA SER A 889 4.95 -8.94 12.13
C SER A 889 4.15 -10.13 11.59
N PRO A 890 4.27 -11.35 12.16
CA PRO A 890 3.27 -12.37 11.88
C PRO A 890 1.91 -11.74 12.19
N GLY A 891 1.02 -11.76 11.21
CA GLY A 891 -0.34 -11.31 11.35
C GLY A 891 -0.99 -12.08 12.49
N THR A 892 -2.05 -11.52 13.03
CA THR A 892 -2.66 -11.99 14.27
C THR A 892 -3.11 -13.47 14.22
N TRP A 893 -3.32 -14.03 13.03
CA TRP A 893 -3.99 -15.31 12.80
C TRP A 893 -3.03 -16.42 12.33
N THR A 894 -2.16 -16.90 13.23
CA THR A 894 -1.34 -18.11 13.00
C THR A 894 -2.15 -19.40 13.18
N ALA A 895 -1.62 -20.55 12.76
CA ALA A 895 -2.23 -21.87 12.99
C ALA A 895 -2.56 -22.13 14.47
N GLU A 896 -1.58 -21.88 15.36
CA GLU A 896 -1.75 -21.99 16.81
C GLU A 896 -2.83 -21.04 17.33
N THR A 897 -2.88 -19.83 16.77
CA THR A 897 -3.84 -18.82 17.19
C THR A 897 -5.26 -19.17 16.75
N LEU A 898 -5.44 -19.69 15.53
CA LEU A 898 -6.71 -20.22 15.02
C LEU A 898 -7.16 -21.44 15.82
N ALA A 899 -6.25 -22.36 16.15
CA ALA A 899 -6.54 -23.50 17.00
C ALA A 899 -7.06 -23.06 18.38
N ALA A 900 -6.33 -22.17 19.05
CA ALA A 900 -6.67 -21.70 20.39
C ALA A 900 -7.89 -20.78 20.44
N SER A 901 -8.13 -20.00 19.39
CA SER A 901 -9.06 -18.86 19.43
C SER A 901 -10.29 -19.02 18.55
N VAL A 902 -10.32 -20.02 17.67
CA VAL A 902 -11.45 -20.30 16.79
C VAL A 902 -11.94 -21.73 16.98
N VAL A 903 -11.04 -22.70 16.82
CA VAL A 903 -11.39 -24.13 16.84
C VAL A 903 -11.74 -24.59 18.25
N ALA A 904 -10.83 -24.44 19.21
CA ALA A 904 -11.08 -24.88 20.59
C ALA A 904 -12.33 -24.23 21.21
N PRO A 905 -12.63 -22.94 20.99
CA PRO A 905 -13.88 -22.32 21.46
C PRO A 905 -15.15 -22.89 20.81
N LEU A 906 -15.14 -23.16 19.50
CA LEU A 906 -16.28 -23.76 18.79
C LEU A 906 -16.49 -25.22 19.20
N GLU A 907 -15.41 -25.99 19.35
CA GLU A 907 -15.43 -27.36 19.83
C GLU A 907 -15.95 -27.44 21.27
N ALA A 908 -15.45 -26.58 22.16
CA ALA A 908 -15.94 -26.46 23.54
C ALA A 908 -17.42 -26.04 23.60
N SER A 909 -17.94 -25.42 22.54
CA SER A 909 -19.35 -25.05 22.39
C SER A 909 -20.21 -26.14 21.73
N GLY A 910 -19.63 -27.29 21.40
CA GLY A 910 -20.32 -28.44 20.81
C GLY A 910 -20.62 -28.30 19.32
N TRP A 911 -19.97 -27.38 18.61
CA TRP A 911 -20.16 -27.18 17.17
C TRP A 911 -19.29 -28.13 16.33
N THR A 912 -19.91 -28.70 15.30
CA THR A 912 -19.24 -29.39 14.20
C THR A 912 -19.81 -28.88 12.87
N ALA A 913 -19.20 -29.26 11.74
CA ALA A 913 -19.67 -28.90 10.41
C ALA A 913 -19.64 -30.12 9.47
N ARG A 914 -20.69 -30.25 8.64
CA ARG A 914 -20.76 -31.26 7.57
C ARG A 914 -19.84 -30.93 6.41
N THR A 915 -19.75 -29.66 6.04
CA THR A 915 -18.78 -29.18 5.05
C THR A 915 -18.00 -28.01 5.64
N VAL A 916 -16.69 -28.12 5.69
CA VAL A 916 -15.78 -27.00 5.97
C VAL A 916 -15.12 -26.59 4.66
N VAL A 917 -15.13 -25.31 4.33
CA VAL A 917 -14.37 -24.75 3.21
C VAL A 917 -13.28 -23.85 3.77
N LEU A 918 -12.03 -24.21 3.54
CA LEU A 918 -10.86 -23.42 3.89
C LEU A 918 -10.38 -22.65 2.66
N ASP A 919 -10.84 -21.41 2.54
CA ASP A 919 -10.72 -20.57 1.33
C ASP A 919 -9.66 -19.47 1.52
N PHE A 920 -8.40 -19.87 1.70
CA PHE A 920 -7.25 -18.97 1.91
C PHE A 920 -5.90 -19.66 1.62
N PRO A 921 -4.81 -18.90 1.40
CA PRO A 921 -3.47 -19.45 1.14
C PRO A 921 -2.98 -20.33 2.31
N PHE A 922 -2.35 -21.47 2.00
CA PHE A 922 -1.85 -22.48 2.96
C PHE A 922 -2.90 -23.31 3.71
N SER A 923 -4.15 -23.37 3.23
CA SER A 923 -5.22 -24.13 3.88
C SER A 923 -4.92 -25.62 4.13
N ALA A 924 -4.04 -26.25 3.33
CA ALA A 924 -3.55 -27.61 3.57
C ALA A 924 -2.84 -27.78 4.91
N GLN A 925 -2.06 -26.77 5.33
CA GLN A 925 -1.35 -26.77 6.62
C GLN A 925 -2.32 -26.55 7.79
N MET A 926 -3.55 -26.12 7.51
CA MET A 926 -4.59 -25.88 8.51
C MET A 926 -5.56 -27.04 8.66
N LEU A 927 -5.36 -28.15 7.93
CA LEU A 927 -6.19 -29.34 8.06
C LEU A 927 -6.20 -29.85 9.51
N GLU A 928 -5.02 -30.03 10.12
CA GLU A 928 -4.92 -30.52 11.50
C GLU A 928 -5.59 -29.57 12.50
N VAL A 929 -5.61 -28.27 12.20
CA VAL A 929 -6.26 -27.26 13.04
C VAL A 929 -7.78 -27.38 12.97
N PHE A 930 -8.36 -27.53 11.77
CA PHE A 930 -9.83 -27.53 11.58
C PHE A 930 -10.47 -28.92 11.56
N ALA A 931 -9.70 -29.99 11.45
CA ALA A 931 -10.18 -31.38 11.53
C ALA A 931 -11.09 -31.66 12.75
N PRO A 932 -10.83 -31.13 13.96
CA PRO A 932 -11.72 -31.33 15.11
C PRO A 932 -13.15 -30.81 14.92
N LEU A 933 -13.36 -29.81 14.05
CA LEU A 933 -14.69 -29.28 13.75
C LEU A 933 -15.41 -30.07 12.64
N CYS A 934 -14.74 -31.00 11.96
CA CYS A 934 -15.37 -31.82 10.93
C CYS A 934 -16.26 -32.88 11.58
N ALA A 935 -17.55 -32.93 11.21
CA ALA A 935 -18.47 -33.95 11.70
C ALA A 935 -18.05 -35.35 11.21
N GLY A 936 -18.51 -36.40 11.91
CA GLY A 936 -18.14 -37.80 11.63
C GLY A 936 -18.42 -38.27 10.19
N GLY A 937 -19.45 -37.70 9.52
CA GLY A 937 -19.77 -37.91 8.09
C GLY A 937 -19.48 -36.69 7.19
N GLY A 938 -18.68 -35.74 7.70
CA GLY A 938 -18.39 -34.48 7.05
C GLY A 938 -17.11 -34.50 6.21
N ARG A 939 -16.79 -33.35 5.62
CA ARG A 939 -15.57 -33.16 4.82
C ARG A 939 -15.00 -31.75 4.95
N ILE A 940 -13.71 -31.63 4.66
CA ILE A 940 -13.00 -30.34 4.54
C ILE A 940 -12.52 -30.18 3.10
N VAL A 941 -12.95 -29.12 2.44
CA VAL A 941 -12.49 -28.72 1.11
C VAL A 941 -11.47 -27.59 1.28
N MET A 942 -10.28 -27.77 0.72
CA MET A 942 -9.15 -26.87 0.95
C MET A 942 -8.46 -26.47 -0.36
N THR A 943 -8.01 -25.23 -0.42
CA THR A 943 -7.25 -24.64 -1.54
C THR A 943 -5.74 -24.89 -1.39
N LEU A 944 -5.14 -25.55 -2.38
CA LEU A 944 -3.71 -25.85 -2.43
C LEU A 944 -2.97 -24.74 -3.22
N GLY A 945 -1.98 -24.10 -2.58
CA GLY A 945 -1.18 -23.02 -3.19
C GLY A 945 -1.87 -21.66 -3.23
N ASP A 946 -1.30 -20.72 -4.00
CA ASP A 946 -1.72 -19.31 -4.09
C ASP A 946 -2.87 -19.09 -5.10
N SER A 947 -3.94 -19.90 -5.03
CA SER A 947 -5.13 -19.64 -5.86
C SER A 947 -5.79 -18.32 -5.41
N LEU A 948 -5.82 -17.34 -6.32
CA LEU A 948 -6.42 -16.02 -6.10
C LEU A 948 -7.96 -16.03 -6.15
N GLU A 949 -8.58 -17.08 -6.67
CA GLU A 949 -10.05 -17.18 -6.79
C GLU A 949 -10.67 -17.95 -5.60
N PRO A 950 -11.70 -17.38 -4.93
CA PRO A 950 -12.44 -18.06 -3.87
C PRO A 950 -13.31 -19.21 -4.39
N ILE A 951 -13.34 -20.30 -3.63
CA ILE A 951 -14.36 -21.35 -3.76
C ILE A 951 -15.74 -20.73 -3.46
N MET A 952 -15.83 -19.93 -2.39
CA MET A 952 -17.08 -19.32 -1.91
C MET A 952 -17.19 -17.84 -2.29
N ASP A 953 -17.27 -17.56 -3.58
CA ASP A 953 -17.54 -16.22 -4.12
C ASP A 953 -19.02 -15.80 -3.97
N ARG A 954 -19.34 -14.53 -4.28
CA ARG A 954 -20.73 -14.02 -4.20
C ARG A 954 -21.73 -14.82 -5.04
N GLY A 955 -21.31 -15.30 -6.22
CA GLY A 955 -22.16 -16.10 -7.10
C GLY A 955 -22.45 -17.47 -6.50
N MET A 956 -21.44 -18.09 -5.89
CA MET A 956 -21.53 -19.38 -5.23
C MET A 956 -22.43 -19.31 -3.99
N TRP A 957 -22.28 -18.28 -3.15
CA TRP A 957 -23.22 -18.02 -2.05
C TRP A 957 -24.66 -17.83 -2.54
N GLY A 958 -24.85 -17.22 -3.71
CA GLY A 958 -26.17 -17.12 -4.36
C GLY A 958 -26.71 -18.49 -4.80
N ALA A 959 -25.84 -19.34 -5.35
CA ALA A 959 -26.19 -20.67 -5.86
C ALA A 959 -26.56 -21.66 -4.73
N VAL A 960 -25.86 -21.62 -3.58
CA VAL A 960 -26.15 -22.50 -2.44
C VAL A 960 -27.28 -22.01 -1.55
N ARG A 961 -27.74 -20.75 -1.71
CA ARG A 961 -28.78 -20.17 -0.86
C ARG A 961 -30.04 -21.03 -0.74
N PRO A 962 -30.65 -21.53 -1.83
CA PRO A 962 -31.87 -22.32 -1.71
C PRO A 962 -31.66 -23.61 -0.92
N ALA A 963 -30.46 -24.21 -1.01
CA ALA A 963 -30.10 -25.41 -0.28
C ALA A 963 -29.83 -25.12 1.20
N LEU A 964 -29.20 -23.98 1.52
CA LEU A 964 -29.04 -23.50 2.90
C LEU A 964 -30.39 -23.24 3.58
N ASP A 965 -31.32 -22.59 2.88
CA ASP A 965 -32.67 -22.29 3.39
C ASP A 965 -33.46 -23.59 3.68
N GLN A 966 -33.26 -24.62 2.84
CA GLN A 966 -33.92 -25.92 2.97
C GLN A 966 -33.21 -26.89 3.94
N GLY A 967 -31.96 -26.59 4.34
CA GLY A 967 -31.13 -27.52 5.12
C GLY A 967 -30.67 -28.74 4.32
N ASP A 968 -30.54 -28.60 3.00
CA ASP A 968 -30.12 -29.66 2.09
C ASP A 968 -28.58 -29.71 1.97
N ALA A 969 -27.97 -30.44 2.90
CA ALA A 969 -26.52 -30.60 2.96
C ALA A 969 -25.93 -31.35 1.74
N GLU A 970 -26.71 -32.16 1.04
CA GLU A 970 -26.26 -32.85 -0.18
C GLU A 970 -26.23 -31.88 -1.37
N ALA A 971 -27.26 -31.05 -1.54
CA ALA A 971 -27.26 -30.04 -2.60
C ALA A 971 -26.14 -28.99 -2.41
N ILE A 972 -25.82 -28.60 -1.15
CA ILE A 972 -24.68 -27.73 -0.85
C ILE A 972 -23.36 -28.41 -1.26
N ARG A 973 -23.22 -29.70 -0.93
CA ARG A 973 -22.04 -30.51 -1.25
C ARG A 973 -21.82 -30.59 -2.76
N ASP A 974 -22.87 -30.95 -3.49
CA ASP A 974 -22.84 -31.08 -4.94
C ASP A 974 -22.50 -29.76 -5.64
N ALA A 975 -23.03 -28.64 -5.13
CA ALA A 975 -22.73 -27.32 -5.66
C ALA A 975 -21.24 -26.96 -5.46
N ILE A 976 -20.69 -27.23 -4.27
CA ILE A 976 -19.27 -27.01 -3.98
C ILE A 976 -18.38 -27.92 -4.83
N ASP A 977 -18.75 -29.19 -5.02
CA ASP A 977 -17.99 -30.11 -5.86
C ASP A 977 -17.98 -29.69 -7.33
N LYS A 978 -19.13 -29.24 -7.85
CA LYS A 978 -19.23 -28.68 -9.20
C LYS A 978 -18.35 -27.43 -9.35
N ARG A 979 -18.32 -26.58 -8.33
CA ARG A 979 -17.49 -25.36 -8.33
C ARG A 979 -16.00 -25.70 -8.31
N VAL A 980 -15.57 -26.57 -7.40
CA VAL A 980 -14.17 -27.02 -7.31
C VAL A 980 -13.76 -27.73 -8.61
N ALA A 981 -14.58 -28.62 -9.15
CA ALA A 981 -14.30 -29.29 -10.42
C ALA A 981 -14.18 -28.29 -11.59
N ALA A 982 -15.03 -27.26 -11.63
CA ALA A 982 -14.93 -26.20 -12.64
C ALA A 982 -13.65 -25.37 -12.49
N MET A 983 -13.25 -25.03 -11.26
CA MET A 983 -12.01 -24.28 -10.99
C MET A 983 -10.76 -25.10 -11.28
N THR A 984 -10.75 -26.40 -10.95
CA THR A 984 -9.69 -27.33 -11.31
C THR A 984 -9.55 -27.44 -12.82
N ALA A 985 -10.67 -27.60 -13.53
CA ALA A 985 -10.68 -27.62 -15.00
C ALA A 985 -10.09 -26.30 -15.55
N ALA A 986 -10.56 -25.15 -15.08
CA ALA A 986 -10.04 -23.83 -15.46
C ALA A 986 -8.53 -23.71 -15.25
N ALA A 987 -8.00 -24.21 -14.13
CA ALA A 987 -6.58 -24.18 -13.83
C ALA A 987 -5.75 -25.08 -14.76
N VAL A 988 -6.22 -26.30 -15.07
CA VAL A 988 -5.61 -27.18 -16.08
C VAL A 988 -5.61 -26.49 -17.45
N GLY A 989 -6.72 -25.87 -17.84
CA GLY A 989 -6.81 -25.10 -19.06
C GLY A 989 -5.83 -23.92 -19.09
N ARG A 990 -5.65 -23.19 -17.97
CA ARG A 990 -4.67 -22.10 -17.86
C ARG A 990 -3.24 -22.59 -17.97
N LEU A 991 -2.92 -23.73 -17.35
CA LEU A 991 -1.57 -24.33 -17.38
C LEU A 991 -1.13 -24.63 -18.81
N HIS A 992 -2.03 -25.18 -19.62
CA HIS A 992 -1.74 -25.61 -20.99
C HIS A 992 -2.09 -24.57 -22.06
N LEU A 993 -2.64 -23.41 -21.68
CA LEU A 993 -3.12 -22.42 -22.64
C LEU A 993 -1.99 -21.90 -23.52
N ASP A 994 -0.88 -21.48 -22.93
CA ASP A 994 0.28 -20.96 -23.68
C ASP A 994 0.95 -22.09 -24.47
N ASP A 995 1.05 -23.31 -23.92
CA ASP A 995 1.63 -24.48 -24.61
C ASP A 995 0.82 -24.86 -25.86
N ILE A 996 -0.51 -24.92 -25.76
CA ILE A 996 -1.39 -25.21 -26.91
C ILE A 996 -1.36 -24.06 -27.93
N LEU A 997 -1.33 -22.80 -27.49
CA LEU A 997 -1.27 -21.64 -28.39
C LEU A 997 0.08 -21.51 -29.12
N THR A 998 1.17 -21.98 -28.52
CA THR A 998 2.53 -21.88 -29.09
C THR A 998 3.05 -23.17 -29.72
N ALA A 999 2.40 -24.31 -29.46
CA ALA A 999 2.78 -25.60 -30.02
C ALA A 999 2.79 -25.58 -31.56
N SER A 1000 3.73 -26.38 -32.10
CA SER A 1000 3.78 -26.64 -33.53
C SER A 1000 2.54 -27.41 -33.99
N ASP A 1001 2.15 -27.23 -35.25
CA ASP A 1001 0.97 -27.90 -35.80
C ASP A 1001 1.11 -29.44 -35.81
N ALA A 1002 2.33 -29.95 -35.96
CA ALA A 1002 2.60 -31.38 -35.88
C ALA A 1002 2.32 -31.95 -34.48
N ALA A 1003 2.68 -31.21 -33.44
CA ALA A 1003 2.44 -31.62 -32.05
C ALA A 1003 0.93 -31.59 -31.70
N ILE A 1004 0.20 -30.57 -32.17
CA ILE A 1004 -1.26 -30.53 -31.98
C ILE A 1004 -1.95 -31.64 -32.78
N HIS A 1005 -1.43 -32.02 -33.96
CA HIS A 1005 -2.00 -33.09 -34.77
C HIS A 1005 -1.87 -34.44 -34.06
N GLU A 1006 -0.68 -34.70 -33.52
CA GLU A 1006 -0.39 -35.90 -32.72
C GLU A 1006 -1.25 -35.96 -31.44
N HIS A 1007 -1.43 -34.82 -30.78
CA HIS A 1007 -2.32 -34.68 -29.63
C HIS A 1007 -3.78 -34.99 -29.96
N LEU A 1008 -4.33 -34.41 -31.03
CA LEU A 1008 -5.72 -34.64 -31.45
C LEU A 1008 -5.94 -36.03 -32.08
N ALA A 1009 -4.90 -36.64 -32.64
CA ALA A 1009 -4.96 -38.03 -33.10
C ALA A 1009 -5.07 -39.02 -31.93
N SER A 1010 -4.42 -38.71 -30.79
CA SER A 1010 -4.52 -39.49 -29.56
C SER A 1010 -5.75 -39.14 -28.71
N HIS A 1011 -6.24 -37.90 -28.80
CA HIS A 1011 -7.37 -37.39 -28.02
C HIS A 1011 -8.38 -36.64 -28.91
N PRO A 1012 -9.15 -37.36 -29.75
CA PRO A 1012 -10.04 -36.74 -30.73
C PRO A 1012 -11.19 -35.94 -30.09
N GLU A 1013 -11.53 -36.20 -28.83
CA GLU A 1013 -12.59 -35.49 -28.10
C GLU A 1013 -12.21 -34.04 -27.73
N GLY A 1014 -10.92 -33.70 -27.70
CA GLY A 1014 -10.44 -32.34 -27.46
C GLY A 1014 -10.57 -31.39 -28.66
N ARG A 1015 -11.00 -31.90 -29.82
CA ARG A 1015 -11.01 -31.18 -31.10
C ARG A 1015 -11.74 -29.83 -31.04
N ASP A 1016 -12.94 -29.79 -30.47
CA ASP A 1016 -13.74 -28.56 -30.44
C ASP A 1016 -13.08 -27.46 -29.58
N ALA A 1017 -12.47 -27.85 -28.45
CA ALA A 1017 -11.78 -26.93 -27.55
C ALA A 1017 -10.49 -26.35 -28.17
N VAL A 1018 -9.67 -27.22 -28.76
CA VAL A 1018 -8.42 -26.81 -29.45
C VAL A 1018 -8.73 -26.00 -30.70
N SER A 1019 -9.77 -26.35 -31.44
CA SER A 1019 -10.22 -25.63 -32.66
C SER A 1019 -10.61 -24.18 -32.35
N VAL A 1020 -11.37 -23.93 -31.28
CA VAL A 1020 -11.72 -22.57 -30.85
C VAL A 1020 -10.46 -21.72 -30.52
N LEU A 1021 -9.44 -22.32 -29.91
CA LEU A 1021 -8.23 -21.58 -29.54
C LEU A 1021 -7.23 -21.39 -30.68
N ARG A 1022 -7.09 -22.37 -31.57
CA ARG A 1022 -6.14 -22.32 -32.69
C ARG A 1022 -6.71 -21.66 -33.93
N CYS A 1023 -8.03 -21.61 -34.07
CA CYS A 1023 -8.71 -20.97 -35.20
C CYS A 1023 -9.42 -19.67 -34.79
N LEU A 1024 -10.42 -19.73 -33.90
CA LEU A 1024 -11.28 -18.58 -33.61
C LEU A 1024 -10.52 -17.43 -32.92
N LYS A 1025 -9.70 -17.74 -31.91
CA LYS A 1025 -8.96 -16.73 -31.12
C LYS A 1025 -7.99 -15.88 -31.97
N PRO A 1026 -7.06 -16.43 -32.77
CA PRO A 1026 -6.17 -15.64 -33.61
C PRO A 1026 -6.92 -14.74 -34.62
N ILE A 1027 -8.03 -15.24 -35.18
CA ILE A 1027 -8.88 -14.49 -36.11
C ILE A 1027 -9.47 -13.27 -35.41
N GLY A 1028 -10.06 -13.46 -34.23
CA GLY A 1028 -10.72 -12.36 -33.54
C GLY A 1028 -9.75 -11.37 -32.89
N ASP A 1029 -8.57 -11.80 -32.42
CA ASP A 1029 -7.54 -10.91 -31.85
C ASP A 1029 -6.99 -9.95 -32.91
N VAL A 1030 -6.77 -10.44 -34.14
CA VAL A 1030 -6.29 -9.63 -35.26
C VAL A 1030 -7.35 -8.67 -35.79
N LEU A 1031 -8.63 -9.01 -35.64
CA LEU A 1031 -9.75 -8.17 -36.09
C LEU A 1031 -10.29 -7.22 -35.02
N GLN A 1032 -9.86 -7.37 -33.77
CA GLN A 1032 -10.25 -6.52 -32.65
C GLN A 1032 -9.64 -5.12 -32.74
N ASP A 1033 -8.41 -5.01 -33.26
CA ASP A 1033 -7.71 -3.75 -33.45
C ASP A 1033 -8.14 -3.11 -34.79
N PRO A 1034 -8.87 -1.97 -34.75
CA PRO A 1034 -9.38 -1.31 -35.96
C PRO A 1034 -8.27 -0.75 -36.86
N ASP A 1035 -7.06 -0.57 -36.33
CA ASP A 1035 -5.91 -0.01 -37.06
C ASP A 1035 -5.03 -1.09 -37.69
N THR A 1036 -5.42 -2.37 -37.57
CA THR A 1036 -4.66 -3.49 -38.16
C THR A 1036 -4.66 -3.41 -39.69
N PRO A 1037 -3.48 -3.37 -40.34
CA PRO A 1037 -3.38 -3.35 -41.79
C PRO A 1037 -3.98 -4.60 -42.46
N LEU A 1038 -4.66 -4.43 -43.60
CA LEU A 1038 -5.33 -5.51 -44.33
C LEU A 1038 -4.38 -6.64 -44.76
N ASP A 1039 -3.13 -6.32 -45.07
CA ASP A 1039 -2.08 -7.28 -45.41
C ASP A 1039 -1.67 -8.14 -44.21
N ARG A 1040 -1.71 -7.60 -42.99
CA ARG A 1040 -1.47 -8.35 -41.75
C ARG A 1040 -2.66 -9.25 -41.42
N ILE A 1041 -3.89 -8.77 -41.60
CA ILE A 1041 -5.12 -9.58 -41.47
C ILE A 1041 -5.06 -10.75 -42.45
N ASP A 1042 -4.73 -10.47 -43.70
CA ASP A 1042 -4.58 -11.46 -44.76
C ASP A 1042 -3.42 -12.44 -44.51
N ALA A 1043 -2.28 -11.98 -43.99
CA ALA A 1043 -1.15 -12.84 -43.65
C ALA A 1043 -1.50 -13.85 -42.54
N VAL A 1044 -2.20 -13.42 -41.49
CA VAL A 1044 -2.64 -14.31 -40.41
C VAL A 1044 -3.68 -15.31 -40.92
N LEU A 1045 -4.64 -14.85 -41.72
CA LEU A 1045 -5.69 -15.70 -42.28
C LEU A 1045 -5.16 -16.66 -43.36
N ARG A 1046 -4.15 -16.26 -44.15
CA ARG A 1046 -3.42 -17.14 -45.06
C ARG A 1046 -2.55 -18.14 -44.29
N ALA A 1047 -1.92 -17.74 -43.18
CA ALA A 1047 -1.16 -18.67 -42.34
C ALA A 1047 -2.08 -19.76 -41.75
N LEU A 1048 -3.25 -19.37 -41.23
CA LEU A 1048 -4.27 -20.30 -40.72
C LEU A 1048 -4.91 -21.19 -41.81
N ARG A 1049 -4.72 -20.86 -43.10
CA ARG A 1049 -5.18 -21.68 -44.23
C ARG A 1049 -4.08 -22.53 -44.87
N GLY A 1050 -2.85 -22.01 -44.89
CA GLY A 1050 -1.71 -22.58 -45.62
C GLY A 1050 -0.69 -23.30 -44.74
N ARG A 1051 -0.75 -23.10 -43.41
CA ARG A 1051 0.10 -23.75 -42.41
C ARG A 1051 -0.65 -23.99 -41.08
N PRO A 1052 -1.67 -24.85 -41.05
CA PRO A 1052 -1.84 -25.58 -39.80
C PRO A 1052 -2.17 -27.05 -40.01
N LEU A 1053 -2.34 -27.72 -38.87
CA LEU A 1053 -3.06 -28.96 -38.63
C LEU A 1053 -3.90 -29.46 -39.82
N PRO A 1054 -3.85 -30.76 -40.18
CA PRO A 1054 -4.76 -31.34 -41.15
C PRO A 1054 -6.18 -30.81 -40.97
N ARG A 1055 -6.84 -30.35 -42.05
CA ARG A 1055 -8.16 -29.69 -42.00
C ARG A 1055 -9.20 -30.42 -41.14
N ASN A 1056 -9.08 -31.75 -41.06
CA ASN A 1056 -9.91 -32.64 -40.26
C ASN A 1056 -9.77 -32.46 -38.73
N ASP A 1057 -8.78 -31.70 -38.27
CA ASP A 1057 -8.50 -31.40 -36.87
C ASP A 1057 -9.20 -30.12 -36.39
N PHE A 1058 -9.78 -29.32 -37.30
CA PHE A 1058 -10.70 -28.25 -36.92
C PHE A 1058 -12.13 -28.77 -36.83
N ALA A 1059 -12.91 -28.22 -35.91
CA ALA A 1059 -14.35 -28.44 -35.84
C ALA A 1059 -15.03 -27.94 -37.13
N ALA A 1060 -16.11 -28.57 -37.55
CA ALA A 1060 -16.79 -28.26 -38.81
C ALA A 1060 -17.25 -26.79 -38.86
N GLU A 1061 -17.67 -26.24 -37.72
CA GLU A 1061 -18.10 -24.85 -37.56
C GLU A 1061 -16.94 -23.85 -37.72
N ASP A 1062 -15.73 -24.21 -37.27
CA ASP A 1062 -14.54 -23.37 -37.42
C ASP A 1062 -13.92 -23.51 -38.83
N GLN A 1063 -14.07 -24.67 -39.47
CA GLN A 1063 -13.77 -24.82 -40.91
C GLN A 1063 -14.68 -23.94 -41.77
N ALA A 1064 -15.98 -23.88 -41.44
CA ALA A 1064 -16.93 -23.02 -42.13
C ALA A 1064 -16.60 -21.52 -41.96
N LEU A 1065 -16.13 -21.11 -40.78
CA LEU A 1065 -15.60 -19.76 -40.56
C LEU A 1065 -14.38 -19.49 -41.45
N LEU A 1066 -13.42 -20.41 -41.50
CA LEU A 1066 -12.26 -20.28 -42.39
C LEU A 1066 -12.65 -20.23 -43.87
N ASP A 1067 -13.68 -20.98 -44.29
CA ASP A 1067 -14.18 -20.99 -45.68
C ASP A 1067 -14.92 -19.70 -46.06
N ALA A 1068 -15.51 -18.99 -45.08
CA ALA A 1068 -16.21 -17.73 -45.30
C ALA A 1068 -15.28 -16.55 -45.70
N PHE A 1069 -13.96 -16.70 -45.51
CA PHE A 1069 -12.98 -15.68 -45.89
C PHE A 1069 -12.65 -15.69 -47.41
N PRO A 1070 -12.34 -14.55 -48.06
CA PRO A 1070 -11.98 -14.55 -49.49
C PRO A 1070 -10.67 -15.33 -49.78
N ARG A 1071 -10.57 -16.03 -50.91
CA ARG A 1071 -9.40 -16.87 -51.27
C ARG A 1071 -8.20 -16.08 -51.83
N SER A 1072 -8.36 -14.80 -52.16
CA SER A 1072 -7.32 -13.96 -52.76
C SER A 1072 -7.37 -12.53 -52.21
N VAL A 1073 -6.19 -11.93 -52.03
CA VAL A 1073 -5.98 -10.54 -51.55
C VAL A 1073 -6.75 -9.52 -52.40
N SER A 1074 -6.85 -9.76 -53.71
CA SER A 1074 -7.59 -8.93 -54.67
C SER A 1074 -9.11 -8.93 -54.47
N GLY A 1075 -9.65 -9.81 -53.62
CA GLY A 1075 -11.07 -9.88 -53.29
C GLY A 1075 -11.43 -9.26 -51.94
N MET A 1076 -10.47 -8.62 -51.25
CA MET A 1076 -10.67 -8.03 -49.92
C MET A 1076 -11.11 -6.57 -50.03
N THR A 1077 -12.38 -6.33 -49.74
CA THR A 1077 -13.06 -5.04 -49.68
C THR A 1077 -13.66 -4.82 -48.28
N ALA A 1078 -14.03 -3.58 -47.94
CA ALA A 1078 -14.74 -3.30 -46.68
C ALA A 1078 -16.00 -4.19 -46.52
N ASP A 1079 -16.77 -4.37 -47.59
CA ASP A 1079 -17.98 -5.20 -47.60
C ASP A 1079 -17.73 -6.70 -47.41
N THR A 1080 -16.56 -7.21 -47.82
CA THR A 1080 -16.19 -8.62 -47.55
C THR A 1080 -15.67 -8.79 -46.13
N LEU A 1081 -14.97 -7.78 -45.58
CA LEU A 1081 -14.54 -7.77 -44.18
C LEU A 1081 -15.72 -7.68 -43.21
N ASP A 1082 -16.75 -6.87 -43.51
CA ASP A 1082 -17.96 -6.77 -42.68
C ASP A 1082 -18.81 -8.04 -42.72
N ARG A 1083 -18.91 -8.69 -43.89
CA ARG A 1083 -19.53 -10.03 -43.98
C ARG A 1083 -18.77 -11.07 -43.16
N PHE A 1084 -17.44 -11.03 -43.20
CA PHE A 1084 -16.62 -11.93 -42.40
C PHE A 1084 -16.78 -11.67 -40.88
N ARG A 1085 -16.80 -10.40 -40.46
CA ARG A 1085 -17.11 -10.00 -39.07
C ARG A 1085 -18.49 -10.47 -38.60
N THR A 1086 -19.47 -10.52 -39.51
CA THR A 1086 -20.81 -11.05 -39.22
C THR A 1086 -20.78 -12.56 -38.96
N VAL A 1087 -20.04 -13.32 -39.76
CA VAL A 1087 -19.87 -14.78 -39.56
C VAL A 1087 -19.06 -15.07 -38.28
N LEU A 1088 -18.01 -14.29 -38.04
CA LEU A 1088 -17.23 -14.36 -36.79
C LEU A 1088 -18.11 -14.12 -35.56
N ARG A 1089 -18.96 -13.08 -35.62
CA ARG A 1089 -19.92 -12.78 -34.57
C ARG A 1089 -20.86 -13.95 -34.30
N GLN A 1090 -21.45 -14.54 -35.34
CA GLN A 1090 -22.35 -15.69 -35.20
C GLN A 1090 -21.64 -16.89 -34.54
N ARG A 1091 -20.36 -17.14 -34.89
CA ARG A 1091 -19.58 -18.20 -34.27
C ARG A 1091 -19.31 -17.91 -32.78
N VAL A 1092 -18.97 -16.68 -32.43
CA VAL A 1092 -18.78 -16.25 -31.03
C VAL A 1092 -20.06 -16.41 -30.22
N GLU A 1093 -21.22 -15.98 -30.76
CA GLU A 1093 -22.52 -16.16 -30.13
C GLU A 1093 -22.87 -17.64 -29.95
N SER A 1094 -22.55 -18.49 -30.93
CA SER A 1094 -22.71 -19.94 -30.85
C SER A 1094 -21.85 -20.56 -29.73
N VAL A 1095 -20.57 -20.21 -29.62
CA VAL A 1095 -19.70 -20.72 -28.55
C VAL A 1095 -20.21 -20.27 -27.17
N LEU A 1096 -20.63 -19.01 -27.03
CA LEU A 1096 -21.13 -18.46 -25.77
C LEU A 1096 -22.49 -19.05 -25.35
N SER A 1097 -23.32 -19.49 -26.29
CA SER A 1097 -24.65 -20.05 -26.00
C SER A 1097 -24.68 -21.58 -25.93
N ASP A 1098 -23.71 -22.27 -26.54
CA ASP A 1098 -23.68 -23.73 -26.57
C ASP A 1098 -23.26 -24.32 -25.22
N ARG A 1099 -24.05 -25.27 -24.73
CA ARG A 1099 -23.80 -25.97 -23.46
C ARG A 1099 -22.63 -26.95 -23.55
N ARG A 1100 -22.21 -27.38 -24.76
CA ARG A 1100 -21.01 -28.20 -24.96
C ARG A 1100 -19.75 -27.51 -24.43
N PHE A 1101 -19.68 -26.18 -24.53
CA PHE A 1101 -18.59 -25.38 -23.96
C PHE A 1101 -18.77 -25.04 -22.47
N ARG A 1102 -19.82 -25.57 -21.82
CA ARG A 1102 -20.20 -25.27 -20.43
C ARG A 1102 -20.45 -23.77 -20.15
N ILE A 1103 -20.87 -23.00 -21.16
CA ILE A 1103 -21.18 -21.56 -21.04
C ILE A 1103 -22.69 -21.31 -20.94
N GLY A 1104 -23.45 -21.62 -21.99
CA GLY A 1104 -24.92 -21.65 -21.95
C GLY A 1104 -25.62 -20.30 -21.76
N LEU A 1105 -25.05 -19.19 -22.25
CA LEU A 1105 -25.69 -17.86 -22.17
C LEU A 1105 -26.91 -17.75 -23.10
N ASP A 1106 -27.90 -16.97 -22.70
CA ASP A 1106 -29.14 -16.77 -23.46
C ASP A 1106 -28.85 -16.11 -24.83
N PRO A 1107 -29.17 -16.78 -25.96
CA PRO A 1107 -28.99 -16.22 -27.30
C PRO A 1107 -29.67 -14.86 -27.51
N ALA A 1108 -30.85 -14.64 -26.91
CA ALA A 1108 -31.57 -13.38 -27.03
C ALA A 1108 -30.83 -12.22 -26.34
N TRP A 1109 -30.15 -12.51 -25.24
CA TRP A 1109 -29.33 -11.55 -24.52
C TRP A 1109 -28.00 -11.24 -25.24
N LEU A 1110 -27.42 -12.22 -25.93
CA LEU A 1110 -26.20 -12.06 -26.72
C LEU A 1110 -26.42 -11.21 -27.97
N ALA A 1111 -27.58 -11.35 -28.64
CA ALA A 1111 -27.89 -10.67 -29.90
C ALA A 1111 -27.83 -9.13 -29.82
N GLY A 1112 -28.07 -8.54 -28.64
CA GLY A 1112 -28.05 -7.08 -28.43
C GLY A 1112 -26.66 -6.48 -28.18
N ARG A 1113 -25.60 -7.28 -28.09
CA ARG A 1113 -24.26 -6.84 -27.66
C ARG A 1113 -23.29 -6.65 -28.83
N PRO A 1114 -22.33 -5.72 -28.77
CA PRO A 1114 -21.33 -5.58 -29.83
C PRO A 1114 -20.33 -6.75 -29.80
N LEU A 1115 -19.76 -7.10 -30.98
CA LEU A 1115 -18.70 -8.12 -31.06
C LEU A 1115 -17.45 -7.66 -30.28
N TYR A 1116 -17.01 -6.43 -30.52
CA TYR A 1116 -15.87 -5.79 -29.86
C TYR A 1116 -16.32 -4.51 -29.14
N GLY A 1117 -15.66 -4.17 -28.03
CA GLY A 1117 -15.93 -2.92 -27.30
C GLY A 1117 -15.23 -2.87 -25.94
N SER A 1118 -15.13 -1.67 -25.37
CA SER A 1118 -14.56 -1.44 -24.04
C SER A 1118 -15.52 -1.78 -22.89
N GLN A 1119 -16.76 -2.12 -23.20
CA GLN A 1119 -17.74 -2.53 -22.21
C GLN A 1119 -17.51 -4.01 -21.82
N PRO A 1120 -17.66 -4.37 -20.53
CA PRO A 1120 -17.43 -5.73 -20.04
C PRO A 1120 -18.42 -6.76 -20.60
N ASP A 1121 -19.48 -6.30 -21.25
CA ASP A 1121 -20.51 -7.12 -21.89
C ASP A 1121 -20.30 -7.37 -23.39
N ALA A 1122 -19.25 -6.83 -24.01
CA ALA A 1122 -18.93 -7.15 -25.40
C ALA A 1122 -18.67 -8.66 -25.58
N LEU A 1123 -19.09 -9.22 -26.71
CA LEU A 1123 -19.06 -10.67 -26.94
C LEU A 1123 -17.62 -11.23 -26.91
N TRP A 1124 -16.66 -10.51 -27.49
CA TRP A 1124 -15.25 -10.93 -27.50
C TRP A 1124 -14.64 -10.91 -26.09
N THR A 1125 -14.99 -9.92 -25.26
CA THR A 1125 -14.55 -9.85 -23.86
C THR A 1125 -15.11 -11.00 -23.04
N LEU A 1126 -16.41 -11.29 -23.19
CA LEU A 1126 -17.05 -12.44 -22.54
C LEU A 1126 -16.38 -13.76 -22.94
N LEU A 1127 -16.03 -13.93 -24.20
CA LEU A 1127 -15.38 -15.15 -24.67
C LEU A 1127 -13.91 -15.20 -24.22
N GLY A 1128 -13.23 -14.05 -24.19
CA GLY A 1128 -11.86 -13.85 -23.72
C GLY A 1128 -11.62 -14.36 -22.30
N ASP A 1129 -12.57 -14.10 -21.40
CA ASP A 1129 -12.51 -14.55 -20.01
C ASP A 1129 -12.67 -16.08 -19.85
N ARG A 1130 -12.97 -16.81 -20.93
CA ARG A 1130 -13.33 -18.24 -20.91
C ARG A 1130 -12.38 -19.13 -21.69
N TRP A 1131 -11.29 -18.61 -22.27
CA TRP A 1131 -10.35 -19.40 -23.06
C TRP A 1131 -9.79 -20.63 -22.33
N ALA A 1132 -9.34 -20.45 -21.09
CA ALA A 1132 -8.87 -21.55 -20.28
C ALA A 1132 -9.97 -22.56 -19.96
N ASN A 1133 -11.20 -22.10 -19.69
CA ASN A 1133 -12.33 -22.98 -19.39
C ASN A 1133 -12.75 -23.82 -20.60
N ILE A 1134 -12.63 -23.25 -21.81
CA ILE A 1134 -12.88 -23.96 -23.06
C ILE A 1134 -11.78 -25.00 -23.30
N LEU A 1135 -10.51 -24.63 -23.13
CA LEU A 1135 -9.39 -25.55 -23.29
C LEU A 1135 -9.49 -26.76 -22.34
N ALA A 1136 -9.95 -26.51 -21.12
CA ALA A 1136 -10.11 -27.54 -20.09
C ALA A 1136 -11.11 -28.66 -20.44
N LEU A 1137 -11.87 -28.52 -21.53
CA LEU A 1137 -12.75 -29.57 -22.04
C LEU A 1137 -11.99 -30.65 -22.81
N ASP A 1138 -10.72 -30.42 -23.14
CA ASP A 1138 -9.86 -31.39 -23.79
C ASP A 1138 -9.37 -32.45 -22.77
N PRO A 1139 -9.80 -33.72 -22.90
CA PRO A 1139 -9.44 -34.77 -21.95
C PRO A 1139 -7.97 -35.25 -22.10
N GLY A 1140 -7.27 -34.84 -23.16
CA GLY A 1140 -5.87 -35.22 -23.40
C GLY A 1140 -4.84 -34.38 -22.64
N LEU A 1141 -5.26 -33.31 -21.98
CA LEU A 1141 -4.36 -32.43 -21.24
C LEU A 1141 -3.85 -33.14 -19.97
N SER A 1142 -2.55 -33.04 -19.72
CA SER A 1142 -1.98 -33.61 -18.50
C SER A 1142 -2.54 -32.88 -17.28
N GLN A 1143 -2.94 -33.66 -16.27
CA GLN A 1143 -3.37 -33.09 -15.01
C GLN A 1143 -2.14 -32.48 -14.31
N GLY A 1144 -2.16 -31.17 -14.11
CA GLY A 1144 -1.09 -30.43 -13.43
C GLY A 1144 -1.03 -30.72 -11.93
N GLN A 1145 -0.38 -29.84 -11.16
CA GLN A 1145 -0.45 -29.92 -9.70
C GLN A 1145 -1.91 -29.76 -9.22
N ALA A 1146 -2.31 -30.55 -8.22
CA ALA A 1146 -3.63 -30.42 -7.63
C ALA A 1146 -3.79 -29.06 -6.96
N HIS A 1147 -4.84 -28.32 -7.32
CA HIS A 1147 -5.17 -27.01 -6.75
C HIS A 1147 -6.13 -27.07 -5.57
N PHE A 1148 -6.77 -28.23 -5.35
CA PHE A 1148 -7.68 -28.44 -4.24
C PHE A 1148 -7.52 -29.83 -3.67
N ALA A 1149 -7.78 -29.98 -2.38
CA ALA A 1149 -7.90 -31.27 -1.72
C ALA A 1149 -9.22 -31.36 -0.95
N VAL A 1150 -9.69 -32.60 -0.79
CA VAL A 1150 -10.86 -32.93 0.02
C VAL A 1150 -10.43 -33.93 1.07
N PHE A 1151 -10.60 -33.58 2.34
CA PHE A 1151 -10.45 -34.49 3.48
C PHE A 1151 -11.82 -35.06 3.85
N HIS A 1152 -11.92 -36.38 4.01
CA HIS A 1152 -13.13 -37.08 4.43
C HIS A 1152 -13.05 -37.46 5.91
N GLY A 1153 -14.01 -37.01 6.72
CA GLY A 1153 -14.03 -37.25 8.17
C GLY A 1153 -14.18 -38.73 8.55
N GLU A 1154 -14.91 -39.53 7.76
CA GLU A 1154 -15.13 -40.97 8.05
C GLU A 1154 -13.87 -41.81 7.84
N THR A 1155 -13.19 -41.60 6.71
CA THR A 1155 -12.03 -42.41 6.30
C THR A 1155 -10.70 -41.80 6.73
N SER A 1156 -10.71 -40.54 7.16
CA SER A 1156 -9.50 -39.72 7.39
C SER A 1156 -8.59 -39.64 6.15
N GLU A 1157 -9.12 -39.88 4.96
CA GLU A 1157 -8.39 -39.83 3.71
C GLU A 1157 -8.40 -38.42 3.12
N ILE A 1158 -7.26 -38.03 2.54
CA ILE A 1158 -7.13 -36.80 1.75
C ILE A 1158 -7.10 -37.19 0.29
N ARG A 1159 -8.06 -36.69 -0.48
CA ARG A 1159 -8.11 -36.85 -1.93
C ARG A 1159 -7.73 -35.55 -2.62
N LEU A 1160 -6.73 -35.60 -3.48
CA LEU A 1160 -6.39 -34.50 -4.38
C LEU A 1160 -7.43 -34.41 -5.51
N VAL A 1161 -7.99 -33.23 -5.75
CA VAL A 1161 -9.02 -33.04 -6.77
C VAL A 1161 -8.37 -32.78 -8.12
N GLY A 1162 -8.73 -33.57 -9.13
CA GLY A 1162 -8.20 -33.45 -10.48
C GLY A 1162 -6.90 -34.23 -10.74
N MET A 1163 -6.55 -35.18 -9.88
CA MET A 1163 -5.58 -36.24 -10.17
C MET A 1163 -6.38 -37.55 -10.30
N ALA A 1164 -6.25 -38.26 -11.42
CA ALA A 1164 -6.77 -39.63 -11.54
C ALA A 1164 -6.11 -40.50 -10.45
N GLY A 1165 -6.94 -41.22 -9.69
CA GLY A 1165 -6.50 -42.11 -8.61
C GLY A 1165 -5.79 -43.33 -9.14
#